data_AF-A0A937U5Z1-F1
#
_entry.id   AF-A0A937U5Z1-F1
#
_cell.length_a   1.000
_cell.length_b   1.000
_cell.length_c   1.000
_cell.angle_alpha   90.00
_cell.angle_beta   90.00
_cell.angle_gamma   90.00
#
_symmetry.space_group_name_H-M   'P 1'
#
loop_
_entity.id
_entity.type
_entity.pdbx_description
1 polymer ?
#
loop_
_entity_poly.entity_id
_entity_poly.type
_entity_poly.pdbx_seq_one_letter_code
_entity_poly.pdbx_strand_id
1 'polypeptide(L)'
;MSKRLFFLVLALVFCLGSSVQAATIVWISGTHDYDADGVFDDYMWVDLLVAQGYTVDYQPGNWITLDDDKIATMNAADLVIISRCTSSGDYSSDAAELNQWDSITTPMISHSTHVMRGSRWKWLDTEGTPSGTPMMQVVDTSHPIFAGVALDASNQIEMVAGADSSFPGTTNAGNGMVIATRADSGEVWIVEWEPGMEYYAGAAQVPAGPRMFMAAGTLEAAGGPNWGEMNLTDEGIKVFLNAIYYMLGGARANASNPDPKDGATIADTWVTLSWSAGDFAISHDVYIGESLDDVSEGLADTFQGNQTDTTLIVGFPGFPFPEGLVTGETYYWRVYEVNEADPNSPWKGDVWSFSVPPKTAYFPDPIDGAQFVDLDAALNWTAGFGAKLHTVYIGDSFEDVNNAAAGAPRGTATYKPASPLEAEKVYYWRVDEFDIAATHKGDIWSFTTPGAVGNPQPANGAADVSIVATLNWTPADTAASSDLYFGADADAVENATAASPEYIGDKTLGSESHNPGKLAMGSDYYWRVDAVYPDKTVKGLLWSFTTAAFIAVDDFEAYNDFDPPDPNSNRIFDSWIDGFGTTTNGALVGNDLPPYAGQTVVHSGAQAMPYFFDNNLKTSEATLTLVYPKDWTAEGVTRLSLWFRGDAASAPERMFVALNGTAVIYHDDPAATQINRWTEWSIDLTRFADQGVNLANVNTITIGLGTKNSPAAGGSGQMNFDDIRLY
;
A
#
# COMPACT_ATOMS: atom_id res chain seq x y z
N MET A 1 45.68 -17.94 -26.58
CA MET A 1 46.20 -16.66 -27.10
C MET A 1 45.39 -15.57 -26.41
N SER A 2 46.08 -14.68 -25.69
CA SER A 2 45.63 -13.50 -24.93
C SER A 2 44.23 -12.92 -25.21
N LYS A 3 43.46 -12.69 -24.14
CA LYS A 3 43.09 -11.34 -23.64
C LYS A 3 42.52 -11.43 -22.22
N ARG A 4 43.36 -11.18 -21.20
CA ARG A 4 42.91 -10.75 -19.87
C ARG A 4 42.44 -9.31 -20.04
N LEU A 5 41.14 -9.06 -19.90
CA LEU A 5 40.59 -7.71 -19.92
C LEU A 5 40.82 -7.09 -18.53
N PHE A 6 41.72 -6.10 -18.48
CA PHE A 6 41.94 -5.27 -17.30
C PHE A 6 40.71 -4.37 -17.13
N PHE A 7 39.90 -4.58 -16.10
CA PHE A 7 39.00 -3.55 -15.58
C PHE A 7 39.81 -2.66 -14.64
N LEU A 8 40.02 -1.41 -15.08
CA LEU A 8 40.60 -0.37 -14.25
C LEU A 8 39.43 0.32 -13.53
N VAL A 9 39.01 -0.23 -12.38
CA VAL A 9 38.09 0.49 -11.47
C VAL A 9 38.93 1.41 -10.60
N LEU A 10 38.56 2.69 -10.62
CA LEU A 10 39.22 3.78 -9.92
C LEU A 10 39.16 3.52 -8.40
N ALA A 11 40.33 3.36 -7.79
CA ALA A 11 40.48 3.25 -6.34
C ALA A 11 40.04 4.55 -5.65
N LEU A 12 39.06 4.48 -4.74
CA LEU A 12 38.95 5.43 -3.63
C LEU A 12 39.74 4.88 -2.43
N VAL A 13 40.55 5.76 -1.85
CA VAL A 13 41.60 5.46 -0.88
C VAL A 13 41.01 5.17 0.51
N PHE A 14 41.36 4.01 1.07
CA PHE A 14 41.23 3.66 2.49
C PHE A 14 42.01 4.62 3.41
N CYS A 15 41.40 5.04 4.52
CA CYS A 15 42.14 5.40 5.73
C CYS A 15 42.04 4.24 6.74
N LEU A 16 43.19 3.62 7.03
CA LEU A 16 43.37 2.46 7.90
C LEU A 16 43.13 2.79 9.39
N GLY A 17 42.34 1.94 10.05
CA GLY A 17 42.28 1.81 11.50
C GLY A 17 41.71 0.45 11.91
N SER A 18 42.58 -0.43 12.39
CA SER A 18 42.36 -1.80 12.90
C SER A 18 41.99 -2.90 11.88
N SER A 19 42.67 -4.04 12.02
CA SER A 19 42.50 -5.25 11.22
C SER A 19 41.12 -5.87 11.46
N VAL A 20 40.13 -5.43 10.70
CA VAL A 20 38.82 -6.10 10.63
C VAL A 20 39.02 -7.33 9.76
N GLN A 21 38.65 -8.50 10.30
CA GLN A 21 38.61 -9.73 9.53
C GLN A 21 37.64 -9.54 8.36
N ALA A 22 38.06 -9.85 7.14
CA ALA A 22 37.20 -9.79 5.97
C ALA A 22 35.93 -10.62 6.20
N ALA A 23 34.75 -10.04 5.94
CA ALA A 23 33.49 -10.75 6.06
C ALA A 23 33.51 -12.03 5.19
N THR A 24 32.97 -13.11 5.74
CA THR A 24 32.94 -14.44 5.14
C THR A 24 31.59 -14.66 4.46
N ILE A 25 31.63 -14.94 3.16
CA ILE A 25 30.45 -15.21 2.34
C ILE A 25 30.45 -16.69 1.95
N VAL A 26 29.38 -17.42 2.24
CA VAL A 26 29.16 -18.76 1.67
C VAL A 26 28.44 -18.59 0.33
N TRP A 27 29.10 -18.98 -0.77
CA TRP A 27 28.52 -18.96 -2.11
C TRP A 27 28.03 -20.35 -2.51
N ILE A 28 26.72 -20.51 -2.61
CA ILE A 28 26.06 -21.78 -2.90
C ILE A 28 25.79 -21.90 -4.40
N SER A 29 26.35 -22.94 -5.02
CA SER A 29 26.26 -23.18 -6.46
C SER A 29 26.25 -24.67 -6.81
N GLY A 30 25.76 -25.00 -8.02
CA GLY A 30 25.86 -26.32 -8.64
C GLY A 30 27.19 -26.53 -9.37
N THR A 31 27.40 -27.72 -9.94
CA THR A 31 28.67 -28.11 -10.58
C THR A 31 28.63 -27.96 -12.10
N HIS A 32 28.01 -26.91 -12.64
CA HIS A 32 27.85 -26.72 -14.09
C HIS A 32 29.06 -26.00 -14.71
N ASP A 33 29.57 -26.59 -15.78
CA ASP A 33 30.65 -26.10 -16.65
C ASP A 33 30.21 -26.46 -18.09
N TYR A 34 29.40 -25.59 -18.71
CA TYR A 34 28.76 -25.87 -19.99
C TYR A 34 29.71 -25.74 -21.19
N ASP A 35 30.73 -24.88 -21.10
CA ASP A 35 31.74 -24.71 -22.16
C ASP A 35 32.92 -25.70 -22.04
N ALA A 36 32.95 -26.47 -20.95
CA ALA A 36 33.92 -27.51 -20.64
C ALA A 36 35.36 -26.96 -20.56
N ASP A 37 35.54 -25.73 -20.08
CA ASP A 37 36.84 -25.10 -19.92
C ASP A 37 37.55 -25.48 -18.59
N GLY A 38 36.84 -26.16 -17.70
CA GLY A 38 37.31 -26.61 -16.39
C GLY A 38 37.06 -25.62 -15.25
N VAL A 39 36.32 -24.54 -15.51
CA VAL A 39 35.84 -23.54 -14.55
C VAL A 39 34.32 -23.59 -14.52
N PHE A 40 33.73 -23.53 -13.33
CA PHE A 40 32.27 -23.50 -13.22
C PHE A 40 31.72 -22.13 -13.63
N ASP A 41 30.54 -22.14 -14.25
CA ASP A 41 30.01 -21.00 -15.01
C ASP A 41 29.76 -19.74 -14.17
N ASP A 42 29.49 -19.87 -12.87
CA ASP A 42 29.22 -18.75 -11.97
C ASP A 42 30.45 -18.24 -11.21
N TYR A 43 31.64 -18.73 -11.53
CA TYR A 43 32.88 -18.37 -10.83
C TYR A 43 33.21 -16.87 -10.90
N MET A 44 32.78 -16.16 -11.95
CA MET A 44 33.01 -14.72 -12.10
C MET A 44 32.40 -13.88 -10.95
N TRP A 45 31.32 -14.35 -10.34
CA TRP A 45 30.76 -13.71 -9.15
C TRP A 45 31.70 -13.83 -7.95
N VAL A 46 32.33 -14.99 -7.76
CA VAL A 46 33.30 -15.24 -6.70
C VAL A 46 34.54 -14.36 -6.88
N ASP A 47 35.04 -14.25 -8.11
CA ASP A 47 36.16 -13.36 -8.44
C ASP A 47 35.85 -11.89 -8.11
N LEU A 48 34.62 -11.42 -8.40
CA LEU A 48 34.17 -10.08 -8.02
C LEU A 48 34.21 -9.88 -6.50
N LEU A 49 33.67 -10.82 -5.73
CA LEU A 49 33.62 -10.73 -4.26
C LEU A 49 35.02 -10.77 -3.62
N VAL A 50 35.89 -11.67 -4.09
CA VAL A 50 37.28 -11.73 -3.63
C VAL A 50 38.02 -10.44 -3.98
N ALA A 51 37.75 -9.84 -5.15
CA ALA A 51 38.32 -8.55 -5.53
C ALA A 51 37.84 -7.39 -4.64
N GLN A 52 36.64 -7.46 -4.06
CA GLN A 52 36.15 -6.53 -3.03
C GLN A 52 36.71 -6.82 -1.62
N GLY A 53 37.49 -7.88 -1.46
CA GLY A 53 38.17 -8.22 -0.21
C GLY A 53 37.40 -9.18 0.70
N TYR A 54 36.31 -9.79 0.23
CA TYR A 54 35.58 -10.81 0.99
C TYR A 54 36.32 -12.15 1.02
N THR A 55 36.13 -12.91 2.09
CA THR A 55 36.51 -14.33 2.12
C THR A 55 35.33 -15.14 1.61
N VAL A 56 35.47 -15.81 0.46
CA VAL A 56 34.36 -16.57 -0.12
C VAL A 56 34.60 -18.07 0.05
N ASP A 57 33.68 -18.74 0.76
CA ASP A 57 33.59 -20.20 0.80
C ASP A 57 32.81 -20.68 -0.43
N TYR A 58 33.55 -21.11 -1.46
CA TYR A 58 33.02 -21.59 -2.72
C TYR A 58 33.29 -23.09 -2.88
N GLN A 59 32.25 -23.90 -2.64
CA GLN A 59 32.29 -25.37 -2.75
C GLN A 59 31.09 -25.87 -3.57
N PRO A 60 31.16 -25.78 -4.92
CA PRO A 60 30.08 -26.21 -5.82
C PRO A 60 29.58 -27.64 -5.54
N GLY A 61 28.26 -27.79 -5.44
CA GLY A 61 27.59 -29.06 -5.13
C GLY A 61 27.66 -29.52 -3.67
N ASN A 62 28.41 -28.85 -2.80
CA ASN A 62 28.55 -29.26 -1.39
C ASN A 62 27.29 -29.00 -0.56
N TRP A 63 26.55 -27.95 -0.89
CA TRP A 63 25.46 -27.40 -0.06
C TRP A 63 24.07 -27.92 -0.40
N ILE A 64 23.97 -28.97 -1.24
CA ILE A 64 22.70 -29.56 -1.67
C ILE A 64 21.95 -30.20 -0.49
N THR A 65 22.61 -31.09 0.26
CA THR A 65 22.03 -31.73 1.45
C THR A 65 22.61 -31.10 2.71
N LEU A 66 21.75 -30.57 3.57
CA LEU A 66 22.15 -29.93 4.82
C LEU A 66 22.24 -30.94 5.97
N ASP A 67 23.35 -30.86 6.69
CA ASP A 67 23.56 -31.49 7.99
C ASP A 67 23.89 -30.40 9.03
N ASP A 68 23.96 -30.79 10.30
CA ASP A 68 24.20 -29.86 11.41
C ASP A 68 25.51 -29.07 11.24
N ASP A 69 26.55 -29.68 10.68
CA ASP A 69 27.86 -29.05 10.48
C ASP A 69 27.80 -27.99 9.37
N LYS A 70 27.08 -28.27 8.27
CA LYS A 70 26.85 -27.29 7.19
C LYS A 70 25.98 -26.12 7.63
N ILE A 71 24.92 -26.40 8.40
CA ILE A 71 24.08 -25.35 9.00
C ILE A 71 24.91 -24.50 9.95
N ALA A 72 25.73 -25.11 10.80
CA ALA A 72 26.64 -24.39 11.68
C ALA A 72 27.67 -23.56 10.90
N THR A 73 28.16 -24.06 9.76
CA THR A 73 29.09 -23.33 8.89
C THR A 73 28.43 -22.09 8.29
N MET A 74 27.21 -22.21 7.77
CA MET A 74 26.46 -21.07 7.24
C MET A 74 26.12 -20.05 8.34
N ASN A 75 25.70 -20.51 9.52
CA ASN A 75 25.43 -19.64 10.67
C ASN A 75 26.68 -18.97 11.27
N ALA A 76 27.87 -19.49 10.96
CA ALA A 76 29.14 -18.88 11.33
C ALA A 76 29.69 -17.91 10.27
N ALA A 77 29.12 -17.91 9.07
CA ALA A 77 29.43 -16.95 8.02
C ALA A 77 28.63 -15.65 8.24
N ASP A 78 29.07 -14.57 7.59
CA ASP A 78 28.43 -13.26 7.71
C ASP A 78 27.29 -13.09 6.68
N LEU A 79 27.36 -13.78 5.53
CA LEU A 79 26.34 -13.77 4.50
C LEU A 79 26.31 -15.11 3.74
N VAL A 80 25.11 -15.55 3.35
CA VAL A 80 24.91 -16.64 2.40
C VAL A 80 24.38 -16.09 1.08
N ILE A 81 24.97 -16.48 -0.04
CA ILE A 81 24.46 -16.12 -1.38
C ILE A 81 24.16 -17.39 -2.17
N ILE A 82 22.94 -17.50 -2.68
CA ILE A 82 22.48 -18.59 -3.53
C ILE A 82 22.59 -18.17 -4.99
N SER A 83 23.48 -18.83 -5.73
CA SER A 83 23.69 -18.61 -7.15
C SER A 83 22.46 -18.99 -7.98
N ARG A 84 22.30 -18.38 -9.15
CA ARG A 84 21.34 -18.86 -10.15
C ARG A 84 21.69 -20.27 -10.67
N CYS A 85 22.96 -20.68 -10.60
CA CYS A 85 23.48 -21.99 -11.01
C CYS A 85 23.08 -23.15 -10.07
N THR A 86 22.06 -22.95 -9.22
CA THR A 86 21.43 -24.01 -8.43
C THR A 86 20.29 -24.67 -9.19
N SER A 87 20.35 -25.99 -9.38
CA SER A 87 19.23 -26.77 -9.88
C SER A 87 18.16 -26.89 -8.81
N SER A 88 17.00 -26.29 -9.00
CA SER A 88 15.87 -26.40 -8.04
C SER A 88 15.40 -27.83 -7.78
N GLY A 89 15.78 -28.82 -8.59
CA GLY A 89 15.49 -30.23 -8.32
C GLY A 89 16.30 -30.81 -7.16
N ASP A 90 17.43 -30.18 -6.83
CA ASP A 90 18.34 -30.61 -5.76
C ASP A 90 17.96 -30.01 -4.40
N TYR A 91 17.08 -29.01 -4.37
CA TYR A 91 16.65 -28.30 -3.16
C TYR A 91 15.15 -28.53 -2.93
N SER A 92 14.73 -28.66 -1.67
CA SER A 92 13.33 -28.94 -1.26
C SER A 92 12.85 -30.36 -1.61
N SER A 93 13.64 -31.37 -1.27
CA SER A 93 13.27 -32.78 -1.40
C SER A 93 12.17 -33.22 -0.42
N ASP A 94 12.05 -32.56 0.74
CA ASP A 94 10.95 -32.73 1.70
C ASP A 94 10.77 -31.50 2.63
N ALA A 95 9.74 -31.55 3.49
CA ALA A 95 9.40 -30.45 4.41
C ALA A 95 10.42 -30.25 5.55
N ALA A 96 11.21 -31.27 5.90
CA ALA A 96 12.26 -31.11 6.92
C ALA A 96 13.42 -30.29 6.36
N GLU A 97 13.77 -30.50 5.08
CA GLU A 97 14.80 -29.73 4.40
C GLU A 97 14.44 -28.23 4.32
N LEU A 98 13.19 -27.90 4.03
CA LEU A 98 12.73 -26.49 4.02
C LEU A 98 12.93 -25.82 5.38
N ASN A 99 12.57 -26.52 6.46
CA ASN A 99 12.78 -26.02 7.82
C ASN A 99 14.27 -25.85 8.15
N GLN A 100 15.16 -26.67 7.59
CA GLN A 100 16.61 -26.49 7.75
C GLN A 100 17.10 -25.20 7.08
N TRP A 101 16.65 -24.92 5.85
CA TRP A 101 16.98 -23.68 5.15
C TRP A 101 16.44 -22.44 5.87
N ASP A 102 15.19 -22.50 6.34
CA ASP A 102 14.59 -21.42 7.11
C ASP A 102 15.25 -21.23 8.48
N SER A 103 15.85 -22.28 9.07
CA SER A 103 16.54 -22.20 10.37
C SER A 103 17.87 -21.42 10.36
N ILE A 104 18.43 -21.12 9.18
CA ILE A 104 19.68 -20.38 9.05
C ILE A 104 19.44 -18.93 9.49
N THR A 105 20.14 -18.48 10.53
CA THR A 105 19.98 -17.12 11.09
C THR A 105 20.80 -16.09 10.33
N THR A 106 21.84 -16.51 9.60
CA THR A 106 22.64 -15.62 8.76
C THR A 106 21.79 -15.01 7.65
N PRO A 107 21.97 -13.71 7.32
CA PRO A 107 21.32 -13.08 6.18
C PRO A 107 21.57 -13.85 4.88
N MET A 108 20.58 -13.86 3.98
CA MET A 108 20.67 -14.63 2.74
C MET A 108 20.18 -13.85 1.52
N ILE A 109 20.99 -13.81 0.46
CA ILE A 109 20.59 -13.31 -0.87
C ILE A 109 20.40 -14.51 -1.80
N SER A 110 19.27 -14.57 -2.50
CA SER A 110 19.04 -15.58 -3.54
C SER A 110 18.90 -14.95 -4.91
N HIS A 111 19.64 -15.47 -5.88
CA HIS A 111 19.50 -15.15 -7.31
C HIS A 111 18.62 -16.17 -8.05
N SER A 112 18.26 -17.27 -7.39
CA SER A 112 17.59 -18.39 -8.03
C SER A 112 16.08 -18.30 -7.91
N THR A 113 15.44 -17.84 -8.98
CA THR A 113 13.97 -17.81 -9.04
C THR A 113 13.36 -19.18 -8.93
N HIS A 114 14.07 -20.22 -9.38
CA HIS A 114 13.56 -21.58 -9.41
C HIS A 114 13.51 -22.21 -8.01
N VAL A 115 14.42 -21.81 -7.12
CA VAL A 115 14.51 -22.32 -5.75
C VAL A 115 13.47 -21.65 -4.84
N MET A 116 13.18 -20.37 -5.05
CA MET A 116 12.32 -19.61 -4.13
C MET A 116 10.80 -19.77 -4.34
N ARG A 117 10.38 -20.47 -5.39
CA ARG A 117 8.97 -20.65 -5.80
C ARG A 117 8.11 -21.40 -4.77
N GLY A 118 6.80 -21.33 -4.95
CA GLY A 118 5.80 -21.99 -4.10
C GLY A 118 5.93 -23.53 -4.03
N SER A 119 6.51 -24.15 -5.05
CA SER A 119 6.78 -25.60 -5.09
C SER A 119 8.12 -26.00 -4.48
N ARG A 120 8.89 -25.03 -3.97
CA ARG A 120 10.23 -25.20 -3.42
C ARG A 120 10.33 -24.48 -2.08
N TRP A 121 11.19 -23.46 -1.95
CA TRP A 121 11.40 -22.76 -0.68
C TRP A 121 10.26 -21.84 -0.27
N LYS A 122 9.30 -21.57 -1.14
CA LYS A 122 8.08 -20.82 -0.81
C LYS A 122 8.34 -19.42 -0.24
N TRP A 123 9.31 -18.71 -0.80
CA TRP A 123 9.46 -17.28 -0.49
C TRP A 123 8.44 -16.45 -1.28
N LEU A 124 8.05 -16.92 -2.47
CA LEU A 124 7.03 -16.28 -3.30
C LEU A 124 5.96 -17.29 -3.72
N ASP A 125 4.69 -16.86 -3.67
CA ASP A 125 3.54 -17.68 -4.06
C ASP A 125 3.35 -17.69 -5.58
N THR A 126 4.32 -18.31 -6.26
CA THR A 126 4.36 -18.37 -7.72
C THR A 126 5.09 -19.62 -8.18
N GLU A 127 4.66 -20.14 -9.33
CA GLU A 127 5.40 -21.16 -10.10
C GLU A 127 6.06 -20.57 -11.36
N GLY A 128 5.93 -19.27 -11.58
CA GLY A 128 6.41 -18.57 -12.76
C GLY A 128 7.94 -18.46 -12.80
N THR A 129 8.50 -18.68 -13.99
CA THR A 129 9.89 -18.31 -14.31
C THR A 129 10.04 -17.71 -15.69
N PRO A 130 9.39 -16.57 -15.98
CA PRO A 130 9.68 -15.81 -17.18
C PRO A 130 11.15 -15.39 -17.19
N SER A 131 11.71 -15.22 -18.38
CA SER A 131 13.09 -14.78 -18.58
C SER A 131 13.15 -13.52 -19.44
N GLY A 132 14.23 -12.77 -19.28
CA GLY A 132 14.50 -11.60 -20.11
C GLY A 132 15.69 -10.78 -19.63
N THR A 133 15.94 -9.68 -20.33
CA THR A 133 16.88 -8.61 -19.95
C THR A 133 16.14 -7.27 -19.77
N PRO A 134 15.13 -7.20 -18.87
CA PRO A 134 14.34 -5.99 -18.69
C PRO A 134 15.15 -4.85 -18.05
N MET A 135 14.68 -3.61 -18.20
CA MET A 135 15.12 -2.52 -17.32
C MET A 135 14.57 -2.75 -15.91
N MET A 136 15.38 -2.49 -14.88
CA MET A 136 14.93 -2.51 -13.49
C MET A 136 14.28 -1.18 -13.17
N GLN A 137 13.07 -1.22 -12.61
CA GLN A 137 12.39 -0.06 -12.03
C GLN A 137 12.67 -0.03 -10.53
N VAL A 138 13.29 1.05 -10.06
CA VAL A 138 13.49 1.28 -8.62
C VAL A 138 12.16 1.73 -7.99
N VAL A 139 11.72 1.03 -6.95
CA VAL A 139 10.48 1.34 -6.21
C VAL A 139 10.76 2.37 -5.11
N ASP A 140 11.83 2.20 -4.36
CA ASP A 140 12.32 3.16 -3.38
C ASP A 140 13.72 3.65 -3.75
N THR A 141 13.81 4.87 -4.30
CA THR A 141 15.09 5.47 -4.71
C THR A 141 15.98 5.90 -3.54
N SER A 142 15.42 5.96 -2.32
CA SER A 142 16.18 6.28 -1.11
C SER A 142 16.83 5.05 -0.47
N HIS A 143 16.44 3.84 -0.90
CA HIS A 143 16.96 2.60 -0.36
C HIS A 143 18.49 2.53 -0.53
N PRO A 144 19.26 2.14 0.53
CA PRO A 144 20.73 2.17 0.50
C PRO A 144 21.36 1.39 -0.65
N ILE A 145 20.68 0.37 -1.17
CA ILE A 145 21.20 -0.43 -2.29
C ILE A 145 21.38 0.36 -3.60
N PHE A 146 20.69 1.50 -3.74
CA PHE A 146 20.82 2.38 -4.90
C PHE A 146 21.77 3.57 -4.67
N ALA A 147 22.45 3.62 -3.52
CA ALA A 147 23.42 4.68 -3.24
C ALA A 147 24.54 4.70 -4.30
N GLY A 148 24.73 5.86 -4.94
CA GLY A 148 25.75 6.05 -5.99
C GLY A 148 25.44 5.35 -7.33
N VAL A 149 24.22 4.84 -7.50
CA VAL A 149 23.74 4.24 -8.74
C VAL A 149 23.09 5.32 -9.60
N ALA A 150 23.46 5.36 -10.89
CA ALA A 150 22.90 6.33 -11.82
C ALA A 150 21.51 5.87 -12.29
N LEU A 151 20.48 6.59 -11.86
CA LEU A 151 19.10 6.38 -12.33
C LEU A 151 18.80 7.28 -13.53
N ASP A 152 18.01 6.78 -14.49
CA ASP A 152 17.45 7.63 -15.53
C ASP A 152 16.26 8.47 -15.01
N ALA A 153 15.68 9.30 -15.87
CA ALA A 153 14.56 10.18 -15.50
C ALA A 153 13.28 9.44 -15.06
N SER A 154 13.19 8.13 -15.33
CA SER A 154 12.10 7.24 -14.93
C SER A 154 12.44 6.41 -13.69
N ASN A 155 13.58 6.69 -13.03
CA ASN A 155 14.13 5.91 -11.93
C ASN A 155 14.45 4.46 -12.34
N GLN A 156 14.87 4.23 -13.60
CA GLN A 156 15.23 2.91 -14.10
C GLN A 156 16.75 2.73 -14.21
N ILE A 157 17.18 1.47 -14.13
CA ILE A 157 18.57 1.03 -14.25
C ILE A 157 18.61 -0.15 -15.24
N GLU A 158 19.55 -0.13 -16.17
CA GLU A 158 19.92 -1.32 -16.94
C GLU A 158 20.73 -2.25 -16.02
N MET A 159 20.07 -3.05 -15.18
CA MET A 159 20.74 -3.89 -14.17
C MET A 159 21.50 -5.05 -14.81
N VAL A 160 20.84 -5.76 -15.72
CA VAL A 160 21.37 -6.91 -16.46
C VAL A 160 21.45 -6.59 -17.95
N ALA A 161 22.47 -7.08 -18.63
CA ALA A 161 22.62 -6.89 -20.07
C ALA A 161 23.18 -8.12 -20.77
N GLY A 162 22.88 -8.25 -22.07
CA GLY A 162 23.45 -9.25 -22.97
C GLY A 162 22.85 -10.66 -22.90
N ALA A 163 22.35 -11.09 -21.74
CA ALA A 163 21.85 -12.43 -21.51
C ALA A 163 20.69 -12.45 -20.50
N ASP A 164 19.66 -13.24 -20.80
CA ASP A 164 18.42 -13.31 -20.01
C ASP A 164 18.68 -13.81 -18.58
N SER A 165 18.11 -13.11 -17.60
CA SER A 165 17.87 -13.64 -16.26
C SER A 165 16.46 -14.18 -16.14
N SER A 166 16.24 -15.06 -15.17
CA SER A 166 14.90 -15.52 -14.81
C SER A 166 14.30 -14.64 -13.71
N PHE A 167 12.98 -14.48 -13.73
CA PHE A 167 12.17 -13.67 -12.82
C PHE A 167 11.04 -14.51 -12.22
N PRO A 168 10.38 -14.08 -11.13
CA PRO A 168 9.38 -14.90 -10.44
C PRO A 168 8.00 -14.96 -11.11
N GLY A 169 7.72 -14.12 -12.11
CA GLY A 169 6.41 -14.11 -12.76
C GLY A 169 5.25 -13.67 -11.85
N THR A 170 5.55 -12.92 -10.78
CA THR A 170 4.56 -12.36 -9.87
C THR A 170 4.92 -10.92 -9.51
N THR A 171 3.90 -10.08 -9.34
CA THR A 171 4.00 -8.73 -8.77
C THR A 171 3.78 -8.72 -7.26
N ASN A 172 3.32 -9.84 -6.69
CA ASN A 172 3.00 -9.97 -5.27
C ASN A 172 4.15 -10.67 -4.52
N ALA A 173 4.72 -9.95 -3.56
CA ALA A 173 5.81 -10.41 -2.69
C ALA A 173 5.33 -11.04 -1.37
N GLY A 174 4.02 -11.16 -1.15
CA GLY A 174 3.47 -11.55 0.14
C GLY A 174 3.79 -10.51 1.21
N ASN A 175 4.42 -10.94 2.30
CA ASN A 175 4.89 -10.08 3.39
C ASN A 175 6.26 -9.44 3.10
N GLY A 176 6.81 -9.62 1.89
CA GLY A 176 8.08 -9.05 1.49
C GLY A 176 7.97 -7.59 1.06
N MET A 177 8.96 -6.78 1.43
CA MET A 177 9.11 -5.41 0.97
C MET A 177 9.73 -5.39 -0.42
N VAL A 178 8.96 -4.94 -1.42
CA VAL A 178 9.45 -4.82 -2.81
C VAL A 178 10.35 -3.59 -2.95
N ILE A 179 11.62 -3.82 -3.28
CA ILE A 179 12.64 -2.77 -3.43
C ILE A 179 12.78 -2.35 -4.91
N ALA A 180 12.64 -3.30 -5.83
CA ALA A 180 12.65 -3.04 -7.27
C ALA A 180 11.78 -4.04 -8.03
N THR A 181 11.27 -3.60 -9.17
CA THR A 181 10.47 -4.41 -10.09
C THR A 181 11.06 -4.39 -11.49
N ARG A 182 10.53 -5.23 -12.36
CA ARG A 182 10.75 -5.13 -13.80
C ARG A 182 9.97 -3.94 -14.36
N ALA A 183 10.61 -3.09 -15.15
CA ALA A 183 9.96 -1.96 -15.80
C ALA A 183 8.93 -2.38 -16.86
N ASP A 184 9.11 -3.54 -17.48
CA ASP A 184 8.25 -4.05 -18.55
C ASP A 184 7.01 -4.79 -18.04
N SER A 185 7.11 -5.52 -16.93
CA SER A 185 6.02 -6.36 -16.41
C SER A 185 5.53 -6.01 -15.01
N GLY A 186 6.26 -5.17 -14.26
CA GLY A 186 5.99 -4.89 -12.85
C GLY A 186 6.30 -6.06 -11.91
N GLU A 187 6.78 -7.19 -12.43
CA GLU A 187 7.15 -8.35 -11.62
C GLU A 187 8.25 -7.99 -10.63
N VAL A 188 8.22 -8.64 -9.47
CA VAL A 188 9.24 -8.48 -8.43
C VAL A 188 10.63 -8.79 -9.00
N TRP A 189 11.56 -7.85 -8.80
CA TRP A 189 12.97 -8.05 -9.12
C TRP A 189 13.80 -8.19 -7.84
N ILE A 190 13.67 -7.22 -6.93
CA ILE A 190 14.33 -7.20 -5.64
C ILE A 190 13.26 -7.08 -4.56
N VAL A 191 13.32 -7.97 -3.58
CA VAL A 191 12.42 -8.00 -2.42
C VAL A 191 13.17 -8.47 -1.19
N GLU A 192 12.80 -7.93 -0.03
CA GLU A 192 13.35 -8.29 1.27
C GLU A 192 12.26 -8.82 2.21
N TRP A 193 12.61 -9.79 3.06
CA TRP A 193 11.78 -10.27 4.17
C TRP A 193 12.55 -10.21 5.49
N GLU A 194 11.84 -9.72 6.51
CA GLU A 194 12.29 -9.71 7.90
C GLU A 194 12.17 -11.10 8.55
N PRO A 195 13.06 -11.45 9.49
CA PRO A 195 12.97 -12.71 10.21
C PRO A 195 11.71 -12.80 11.07
N GLY A 196 11.20 -14.01 11.24
CA GLY A 196 10.06 -14.29 12.13
C GLY A 196 8.68 -14.03 11.52
N MET A 197 8.60 -13.57 10.28
CA MET A 197 7.35 -13.41 9.54
C MET A 197 7.21 -14.46 8.45
N GLU A 198 6.00 -15.00 8.27
CA GLU A 198 5.72 -15.90 7.15
C GLU A 198 5.97 -15.17 5.81
N TYR A 199 6.54 -15.83 4.79
CA TYR A 199 6.82 -15.15 3.51
C TYR A 199 5.56 -14.63 2.82
N TYR A 200 4.47 -15.40 2.86
CA TYR A 200 3.15 -15.04 2.38
C TYR A 200 2.10 -15.90 3.08
N ALA A 201 0.86 -15.43 3.14
CA ALA A 201 -0.22 -16.13 3.81
C ALA A 201 -0.38 -17.58 3.27
N GLY A 202 -0.14 -18.57 4.13
CA GLY A 202 -0.31 -19.98 3.79
C GLY A 202 0.94 -20.69 3.25
N ALA A 203 2.10 -20.02 3.21
CA ALA A 203 3.39 -20.68 2.95
C ALA A 203 3.66 -21.75 4.03
N ALA A 204 3.52 -21.35 5.29
CA ALA A 204 4.01 -21.96 6.54
C ALA A 204 5.53 -21.85 6.78
N GLN A 205 6.27 -21.22 5.85
CA GLN A 205 7.71 -20.99 5.94
C GLN A 205 7.99 -19.61 6.54
N VAL A 206 8.91 -19.58 7.51
CA VAL A 206 9.25 -18.39 8.31
C VAL A 206 10.78 -18.35 8.42
N PRO A 207 11.47 -17.34 7.87
CA PRO A 207 12.91 -17.25 7.96
C PRO A 207 13.38 -16.92 9.40
N ALA A 208 14.47 -17.55 9.83
CA ALA A 208 15.15 -17.24 11.08
C ALA A 208 16.13 -16.04 10.97
N GLY A 209 16.43 -15.58 9.76
CA GLY A 209 17.29 -14.42 9.48
C GLY A 209 16.81 -13.62 8.27
N PRO A 210 17.31 -12.41 8.03
CA PRO A 210 16.90 -11.59 6.87
C PRO A 210 17.06 -12.33 5.55
N ARG A 211 16.13 -12.12 4.61
CA ARG A 211 16.14 -12.72 3.27
C ARG A 211 16.00 -11.65 2.21
N MET A 212 16.78 -11.76 1.15
CA MET A 212 16.62 -10.95 -0.05
C MET A 212 16.57 -11.85 -1.27
N PHE A 213 15.60 -11.62 -2.13
CA PHE A 213 15.66 -12.12 -3.50
C PHE A 213 16.12 -10.99 -4.42
N MET A 214 17.04 -11.30 -5.34
CA MET A 214 17.49 -10.39 -6.40
C MET A 214 17.69 -11.21 -7.67
N ALA A 215 16.81 -11.05 -8.66
CA ALA A 215 16.98 -11.74 -9.96
C ALA A 215 18.30 -11.32 -10.63
N ALA A 216 19.23 -12.26 -10.79
CA ALA A 216 20.46 -12.06 -11.54
C ALA A 216 21.06 -13.41 -11.96
N GLY A 217 22.05 -13.37 -12.84
CA GLY A 217 22.66 -14.56 -13.40
C GLY A 217 21.88 -15.08 -14.61
N THR A 218 22.60 -15.64 -15.57
CA THR A 218 22.04 -16.09 -16.85
C THR A 218 21.18 -17.36 -16.72
N LEU A 219 20.11 -17.41 -17.52
CA LEU A 219 19.34 -18.62 -17.79
C LEU A 219 20.05 -19.48 -18.84
N GLU A 220 19.94 -20.81 -18.72
CA GLU A 220 20.37 -21.74 -19.75
C GLU A 220 19.62 -21.50 -21.08
N ALA A 221 20.36 -21.29 -22.17
CA ALA A 221 19.78 -21.15 -23.51
C ALA A 221 20.58 -21.98 -24.53
N ALA A 222 19.88 -22.66 -25.45
CA ALA A 222 20.54 -23.47 -26.47
C ALA A 222 21.39 -22.61 -27.42
N GLY A 223 22.73 -22.71 -27.29
CA GLY A 223 23.68 -21.86 -28.03
C GLY A 223 23.80 -20.44 -27.50
N GLY A 224 23.28 -20.19 -26.28
CA GLY A 224 23.39 -18.93 -25.55
C GLY A 224 24.42 -19.02 -24.41
N PRO A 225 24.34 -18.11 -23.41
CA PRO A 225 25.26 -18.07 -22.26
C PRO A 225 25.17 -19.34 -21.39
N ASN A 226 26.25 -19.65 -20.66
CA ASN A 226 26.24 -20.77 -19.74
C ASN A 226 25.37 -20.47 -18.52
N TRP A 227 25.01 -21.48 -17.73
CA TRP A 227 24.01 -21.33 -16.67
C TRP A 227 24.59 -20.63 -15.42
N GLY A 228 24.06 -19.45 -15.09
CA GLY A 228 24.40 -18.71 -13.87
C GLY A 228 25.63 -17.80 -14.01
N GLU A 229 26.12 -17.59 -15.23
CA GLU A 229 27.14 -16.57 -15.53
C GLU A 229 26.70 -15.18 -15.06
N MET A 230 27.67 -14.34 -14.71
CA MET A 230 27.39 -12.95 -14.29
C MET A 230 27.00 -12.10 -15.50
N ASN A 231 25.79 -11.54 -15.47
CA ASN A 231 25.22 -10.71 -16.54
C ASN A 231 24.91 -9.27 -16.10
N LEU A 232 25.51 -8.82 -14.99
CA LEU A 232 25.32 -7.46 -14.48
C LEU A 232 26.07 -6.42 -15.32
N THR A 233 25.48 -5.24 -15.49
CA THR A 233 26.17 -4.04 -15.98
C THR A 233 27.03 -3.41 -14.88
N ASP A 234 27.76 -2.33 -15.19
CA ASP A 234 28.52 -1.57 -14.17
C ASP A 234 27.62 -1.01 -13.07
N GLU A 235 26.43 -0.51 -13.41
CA GLU A 235 25.44 -0.07 -12.42
C GLU A 235 24.84 -1.27 -11.66
N GLY A 236 24.62 -2.39 -12.35
CA GLY A 236 24.15 -3.62 -11.71
C GLY A 236 25.14 -4.20 -10.68
N ILE A 237 26.44 -4.13 -10.98
CA ILE A 237 27.50 -4.50 -10.04
C ILE A 237 27.44 -3.63 -8.79
N LYS A 238 27.20 -2.32 -8.91
CA LYS A 238 27.04 -1.44 -7.74
C LYS A 238 25.83 -1.82 -6.89
N VAL A 239 24.67 -2.05 -7.51
CA VAL A 239 23.45 -2.49 -6.79
C VAL A 239 23.70 -3.81 -6.05
N PHE A 240 24.35 -4.77 -6.70
CA PHE A 240 24.71 -6.05 -6.10
C PHE A 240 25.66 -5.90 -4.91
N LEU A 241 26.73 -5.11 -5.04
CA LEU A 241 27.67 -4.87 -3.95
C LEU A 241 27.04 -4.06 -2.81
N ASN A 242 26.19 -3.09 -3.11
CA ASN A 242 25.45 -2.35 -2.09
C ASN A 242 24.43 -3.25 -1.36
N ALA A 243 23.79 -4.20 -2.06
CA ALA A 243 22.92 -5.20 -1.45
C ALA A 243 23.68 -6.14 -0.51
N ILE A 244 24.88 -6.57 -0.88
CA ILE A 244 25.77 -7.33 0.02
C ILE A 244 26.13 -6.48 1.24
N TYR A 245 26.52 -5.23 1.02
CA TYR A 245 26.87 -4.33 2.11
C TYR A 245 25.69 -4.09 3.06
N TYR A 246 24.50 -3.83 2.52
CA TYR A 246 23.26 -3.69 3.26
C TYR A 246 22.89 -4.96 4.05
N MET A 247 22.98 -6.14 3.44
CA MET A 247 22.69 -7.43 4.10
C MET A 247 23.76 -7.85 5.12
N LEU A 248 24.98 -7.35 5.01
CA LEU A 248 26.04 -7.44 6.03
C LEU A 248 25.89 -6.39 7.15
N GLY A 249 24.86 -5.53 7.07
CA GLY A 249 24.59 -4.49 8.06
C GLY A 249 25.36 -3.18 7.87
N GLY A 250 25.69 -2.79 6.63
CA GLY A 250 26.45 -1.59 6.32
C GLY A 250 25.65 -0.35 5.88
N ALA A 251 26.12 0.84 6.25
CA ALA A 251 25.95 2.14 5.56
C ALA A 251 24.62 2.93 5.68
N ARG A 252 23.86 2.94 6.76
CA ARG A 252 22.60 3.70 6.88
C ARG A 252 22.86 5.16 7.24
N ALA A 253 22.42 6.14 6.44
CA ALA A 253 22.57 7.55 6.80
C ALA A 253 21.57 8.02 7.87
N ASN A 254 20.39 7.39 7.92
CA ASN A 254 19.30 7.73 8.84
C ASN A 254 19.30 6.80 10.06
N ALA A 255 18.72 7.30 11.16
CA ALA A 255 18.37 6.49 12.32
C ALA A 255 17.42 5.35 11.92
N SER A 256 17.56 4.19 12.56
CA SER A 256 16.69 3.03 12.30
C SER A 256 16.44 2.21 13.56
N ASN A 257 15.64 1.15 13.47
CA ASN A 257 15.32 0.24 14.57
C ASN A 257 14.81 0.98 15.84
N PRO A 258 13.72 1.74 15.74
CA PRO A 258 13.16 2.43 16.89
C PRO A 258 12.70 1.43 17.96
N ASP A 259 12.98 1.76 19.22
CA ASP A 259 12.36 1.16 20.40
C ASP A 259 11.91 2.29 21.33
N PRO A 260 10.61 2.46 21.62
CA PRO A 260 9.49 1.61 21.18
C PRO A 260 9.32 1.56 19.67
N LYS A 261 8.96 0.38 19.15
CA LYS A 261 8.65 0.18 17.73
C LYS A 261 7.56 1.16 17.28
N ASP A 262 7.57 1.51 16.00
CA ASP A 262 6.50 2.35 15.44
C ASP A 262 5.12 1.72 15.68
N GLY A 263 4.17 2.54 16.14
CA GLY A 263 2.82 2.14 16.55
C GLY A 263 2.74 1.37 17.87
N ALA A 264 3.82 1.24 18.63
CA ALA A 264 3.79 0.47 19.87
C ALA A 264 2.91 1.11 20.94
N THR A 265 2.34 0.28 21.81
CA THR A 265 1.57 0.72 22.97
C THR A 265 2.37 0.52 24.24
N ILE A 266 2.55 1.58 25.03
CA ILE A 266 3.37 1.57 26.25
C ILE A 266 2.49 1.70 27.49
N ALA A 267 2.44 0.62 28.29
CA ALA A 267 1.68 0.58 29.54
C ALA A 267 2.44 1.19 30.73
N ASP A 268 3.13 2.30 30.49
CA ASP A 268 3.77 3.13 31.51
C ASP A 268 3.64 4.62 31.12
N THR A 269 3.85 5.54 32.07
CA THR A 269 3.78 7.00 31.82
C THR A 269 5.14 7.59 31.50
N TRP A 270 6.14 6.76 31.22
CA TRP A 270 7.48 7.14 30.79
C TRP A 270 8.04 6.04 29.88
N VAL A 271 8.98 6.40 29.01
CA VAL A 271 9.67 5.44 28.16
C VAL A 271 11.08 5.94 27.85
N THR A 272 12.00 5.00 27.60
CA THR A 272 13.28 5.32 26.98
C THR A 272 13.13 5.07 25.49
N LEU A 273 13.18 6.13 24.70
CA LEU A 273 13.35 6.03 23.26
C LEU A 273 14.77 5.57 22.99
N SER A 274 14.96 4.66 22.04
CA SER A 274 16.25 4.27 21.52
C SER A 274 16.18 3.96 20.03
N TRP A 275 17.30 4.13 19.36
CA TRP A 275 17.44 3.87 17.93
C TRP A 275 18.84 3.34 17.64
N SER A 276 19.01 2.77 16.45
CA SER A 276 20.32 2.55 15.85
C SER A 276 20.72 3.83 15.11
N ALA A 277 21.88 4.38 15.46
CA ALA A 277 22.46 5.52 14.77
C ALA A 277 22.67 5.22 13.28
N GLY A 278 22.54 6.24 12.45
CA GLY A 278 23.10 6.21 11.10
C GLY A 278 24.63 6.07 11.15
N ASP A 279 25.21 5.29 10.25
CA ASP A 279 26.63 4.97 10.15
C ASP A 279 27.54 6.17 9.86
N PHE A 280 26.96 7.27 9.37
CA PHE A 280 27.68 8.53 9.16
C PHE A 280 27.46 9.55 10.28
N ALA A 281 26.62 9.24 11.26
CA ALA A 281 26.23 10.16 12.31
C ALA A 281 27.37 10.38 13.32
N ILE A 282 27.54 11.64 13.72
CA ILE A 282 28.37 12.04 14.86
C ILE A 282 27.47 12.37 16.07
N SER A 283 26.24 12.80 15.82
CA SER A 283 25.25 13.17 16.84
C SER A 283 23.83 13.11 16.26
N HIS A 284 22.83 13.31 17.11
CA HIS A 284 21.42 13.03 16.81
C HIS A 284 20.55 14.22 17.23
N ASP A 285 19.92 14.89 16.29
CA ASP A 285 18.91 15.90 16.59
C ASP A 285 17.56 15.20 16.78
N VAL A 286 17.06 15.15 18.02
CA VAL A 286 15.86 14.36 18.38
C VAL A 286 14.64 15.26 18.50
N TYR A 287 13.53 14.85 17.90
CA TYR A 287 12.25 15.56 17.95
C TYR A 287 11.16 14.64 18.49
N ILE A 288 10.30 15.15 19.38
CA ILE A 288 9.10 14.46 19.87
C ILE A 288 7.99 15.46 20.19
N GLY A 289 6.74 15.08 19.89
CA GLY A 289 5.55 15.87 20.13
C GLY A 289 4.27 15.05 20.04
N GLU A 290 3.13 15.70 20.31
CA GLU A 290 1.78 15.10 20.21
C GLU A 290 1.16 15.32 18.82
N SER A 291 1.77 16.18 17.99
CA SER A 291 1.34 16.48 16.61
C SER A 291 2.25 15.80 15.59
N LEU A 292 1.67 14.95 14.74
CA LEU A 292 2.38 14.29 13.63
C LEU A 292 3.01 15.32 12.69
N ASP A 293 2.27 16.37 12.33
CA ASP A 293 2.71 17.39 11.38
C ASP A 293 3.90 18.17 11.95
N ASP A 294 3.84 18.58 13.22
CA ASP A 294 4.90 19.37 13.85
C ASP A 294 6.21 18.60 13.94
N VAL A 295 6.15 17.30 14.23
CA VAL A 295 7.32 16.40 14.28
C VAL A 295 7.82 16.09 12.86
N SER A 296 6.92 15.95 11.89
CA SER A 296 7.25 15.73 10.47
C SER A 296 7.98 16.92 9.85
N GLU A 297 7.62 18.13 10.25
CA GLU A 297 8.26 19.39 9.88
C GLU A 297 9.52 19.67 10.72
N GLY A 298 9.66 19.05 11.90
CA GLY A 298 10.80 19.28 12.80
C GLY A 298 10.74 20.66 13.46
N LEU A 299 9.54 21.10 13.86
CA LEU A 299 9.34 22.42 14.46
C LEU A 299 10.07 22.56 15.81
N ALA A 300 10.46 23.79 16.14
CA ALA A 300 11.29 24.10 17.31
C ALA A 300 10.71 23.60 18.64
N ASP A 301 9.39 23.56 18.79
CA ASP A 301 8.72 23.10 20.02
C ASP A 301 8.81 21.57 20.21
N THR A 302 9.07 20.83 19.13
CA THR A 302 9.27 19.37 19.19
C THR A 302 10.73 18.99 19.41
N PHE A 303 11.67 19.90 19.18
CA PHE A 303 13.11 19.63 19.25
C PHE A 303 13.60 19.49 20.69
N GLN A 304 14.20 18.34 21.02
CA GLN A 304 14.72 18.00 22.34
C GLN A 304 16.24 18.13 22.45
N GLY A 305 16.87 18.78 21.47
CA GLY A 305 18.30 19.02 21.44
C GLY A 305 19.09 17.93 20.73
N ASN A 306 20.36 18.27 20.46
CA ASN A 306 21.35 17.37 19.89
C ASN A 306 21.87 16.40 20.97
N GLN A 307 21.79 15.10 20.70
CA GLN A 307 22.22 14.02 21.58
C GLN A 307 23.46 13.35 21.00
N THR A 308 24.37 12.90 21.86
CA THR A 308 25.51 12.04 21.47
C THR A 308 25.25 10.56 21.72
N ASP A 309 24.25 10.25 22.55
CA ASP A 309 23.80 8.89 22.82
C ASP A 309 22.59 8.57 21.93
N THR A 310 22.36 7.29 21.64
CA THR A 310 21.23 6.82 20.82
C THR A 310 19.98 6.52 21.64
N THR A 311 19.81 7.26 22.76
CA THR A 311 18.68 7.08 23.68
C THR A 311 18.19 8.41 24.21
N LEU A 312 16.88 8.53 24.46
CA LEU A 312 16.26 9.67 25.12
C LEU A 312 15.16 9.19 26.07
N ILE A 313 15.26 9.51 27.36
CA ILE A 313 14.17 9.26 28.32
C ILE A 313 13.11 10.34 28.12
N VAL A 314 11.84 9.95 28.13
CA VAL A 314 10.68 10.87 28.07
C VAL A 314 9.63 10.47 29.10
N GLY A 315 8.82 11.42 29.56
CA GLY A 315 7.79 11.18 30.58
C GLY A 315 8.32 11.09 32.01
N PHE A 316 9.52 11.63 32.28
CA PHE A 316 10.14 11.53 33.61
C PHE A 316 10.64 12.90 34.10
N PRO A 317 10.58 13.22 35.41
CA PRO A 317 11.04 14.51 35.91
C PRO A 317 12.47 14.84 35.50
N GLY A 318 12.65 15.98 34.82
CA GLY A 318 13.94 16.43 34.29
C GLY A 318 14.18 16.08 32.81
N PHE A 319 13.23 15.42 32.16
CA PHE A 319 13.26 15.04 30.74
C PHE A 319 12.05 15.63 29.97
N PRO A 320 11.98 15.49 28.64
CA PRO A 320 10.80 15.91 27.88
C PRO A 320 9.53 15.27 28.45
N PHE A 321 8.44 16.04 28.49
CA PHE A 321 7.21 15.70 29.22
C PHE A 321 7.49 15.42 30.72
N PRO A 322 7.99 16.41 31.49
CA PRO A 322 8.51 16.19 32.84
C PRO A 322 7.44 15.79 33.87
N GLU A 323 6.16 16.00 33.56
CA GLU A 323 5.02 15.60 34.39
C GLU A 323 4.54 14.17 34.12
N GLY A 324 5.14 13.48 33.13
CA GLY A 324 4.71 12.17 32.64
C GLY A 324 4.00 12.24 31.29
N LEU A 325 4.03 11.13 30.56
CA LEU A 325 3.21 10.91 29.36
C LEU A 325 1.73 10.79 29.76
N VAL A 326 0.85 11.35 28.93
CA VAL A 326 -0.60 11.38 29.16
C VAL A 326 -1.24 10.08 28.67
N THR A 327 -2.07 9.46 29.50
CA THR A 327 -2.84 8.26 29.11
C THR A 327 -3.86 8.60 28.03
N GLY A 328 -3.98 7.76 27.00
CA GLY A 328 -4.86 7.96 25.85
C GLY A 328 -4.24 8.81 24.74
N GLU A 329 -3.01 9.29 24.93
CA GLU A 329 -2.31 10.14 23.98
C GLU A 329 -1.37 9.33 23.07
N THR A 330 -1.17 9.82 21.84
CA THR A 330 -0.17 9.31 20.90
C THR A 330 0.95 10.33 20.74
N TYR A 331 2.18 9.84 20.83
CA TYR A 331 3.38 10.64 20.68
C TYR A 331 4.10 10.25 19.40
N TYR A 332 4.53 11.26 18.65
CA TYR A 332 5.31 11.11 17.42
C TYR A 332 6.73 11.57 17.69
N TRP A 333 7.72 10.87 17.14
CA TRP A 333 9.12 11.22 17.32
C TRP A 333 9.95 10.82 16.12
N ARG A 334 11.13 11.44 16.01
CA ARG A 334 12.10 11.12 14.97
C ARG A 334 13.49 11.58 15.36
N VAL A 335 14.46 11.16 14.55
CA VAL A 335 15.86 11.55 14.70
C VAL A 335 16.42 12.06 13.37
N TYR A 336 17.09 13.20 13.42
CA TYR A 336 17.95 13.68 12.36
C TYR A 336 19.38 13.29 12.69
N GLU A 337 20.03 12.57 11.79
CA GLU A 337 21.42 12.18 11.96
C GLU A 337 22.35 13.32 11.53
N VAL A 338 23.28 13.71 12.40
CA VAL A 338 24.08 14.93 12.25
C VAL A 338 25.56 14.60 12.15
N ASN A 339 26.20 15.11 11.09
CA ASN A 339 27.63 15.15 10.89
C ASN A 339 28.03 16.44 10.14
N GLU A 340 28.49 17.45 10.88
CA GLU A 340 28.89 18.78 10.36
C GLU A 340 29.99 18.75 9.28
N ALA A 341 30.72 17.64 9.14
CA ALA A 341 31.74 17.48 8.11
C ALA A 341 31.16 17.02 6.76
N ASP A 342 29.93 16.51 6.74
CA ASP A 342 29.24 16.05 5.54
C ASP A 342 28.24 17.12 5.04
N PRO A 343 28.33 17.56 3.78
CA PRO A 343 27.43 18.58 3.24
C PRO A 343 25.97 18.11 3.09
N ASN A 344 25.69 16.80 3.20
CA ASN A 344 24.34 16.24 3.16
C ASN A 344 23.71 16.07 4.54
N SER A 345 24.46 16.32 5.62
CA SER A 345 23.94 16.39 6.98
C SER A 345 23.20 17.72 7.22
N PRO A 346 22.11 17.73 8.02
CA PRO A 346 21.53 16.60 8.73
C PRO A 346 20.68 15.68 7.83
N TRP A 347 20.77 14.37 8.04
CA TRP A 347 19.92 13.39 7.36
C TRP A 347 18.62 13.19 8.13
N LYS A 348 17.51 13.49 7.46
CA LYS A 348 16.15 13.46 8.02
C LYS A 348 15.65 12.00 8.09
N GLY A 349 15.58 11.42 9.29
CA GLY A 349 15.06 10.05 9.52
C GLY A 349 13.53 9.97 9.60
N ASP A 350 12.96 8.77 9.53
CA ASP A 350 11.51 8.54 9.51
C ASP A 350 10.79 9.04 10.78
N VAL A 351 9.47 9.22 10.69
CA VAL A 351 8.64 9.54 11.86
C VAL A 351 8.05 8.25 12.42
N TRP A 352 8.28 8.01 13.70
CA TRP A 352 7.74 6.89 14.45
C TRP A 352 6.75 7.36 15.50
N SER A 353 5.90 6.46 15.97
CA SER A 353 4.85 6.75 16.93
C SER A 353 4.79 5.70 18.03
N PHE A 354 4.29 6.10 19.19
CA PHE A 354 3.82 5.18 20.23
C PHE A 354 2.66 5.83 20.99
N SER A 355 1.83 5.01 21.61
CA SER A 355 0.65 5.48 22.36
C SER A 355 0.66 4.95 23.79
N VAL A 356 0.13 5.74 24.73
CA VAL A 356 -0.14 5.29 26.10
C VAL A 356 -1.61 4.88 26.18
N PRO A 357 -1.96 3.67 26.65
CA PRO A 357 -3.35 3.25 26.75
C PRO A 357 -4.23 4.26 27.49
N PRO A 358 -5.50 4.46 27.07
CA PRO A 358 -6.45 5.25 27.84
C PRO A 358 -6.78 4.55 29.15
N LYS A 359 -7.29 5.29 30.14
CA LYS A 359 -7.77 4.70 31.40
C LYS A 359 -9.10 3.95 31.26
N THR A 360 -9.83 4.21 30.18
CA THR A 360 -11.08 3.53 29.82
C THR A 360 -10.81 2.27 29.01
N ALA A 361 -11.81 1.39 28.92
CA ALA A 361 -11.74 0.23 28.05
C ALA A 361 -11.66 0.68 26.59
N TYR A 362 -10.94 -0.06 25.75
CA TYR A 362 -10.74 0.26 24.33
C TYR A 362 -10.68 -1.00 23.47
N PHE A 363 -10.77 -0.84 22.14
CA PHE A 363 -10.86 -1.93 21.17
C PHE A 363 -11.94 -2.97 21.53
N PRO A 364 -13.22 -2.57 21.46
CA PRO A 364 -14.33 -3.47 21.71
C PRO A 364 -14.45 -4.54 20.61
N ASP A 365 -14.90 -5.71 21.02
CA ASP A 365 -15.38 -6.79 20.16
C ASP A 365 -16.73 -7.27 20.72
N PRO A 366 -17.86 -7.08 20.02
CA PRO A 366 -17.97 -6.50 18.68
C PRO A 366 -17.49 -5.06 18.61
N ILE A 367 -16.91 -4.69 17.46
CA ILE A 367 -16.51 -3.30 17.19
C ILE A 367 -17.72 -2.37 17.28
N ASP A 368 -17.48 -1.10 17.62
CA ASP A 368 -18.55 -0.12 17.63
C ASP A 368 -19.21 0.01 16.24
N GLY A 369 -20.53 0.04 16.22
CA GLY A 369 -21.34 0.02 15.00
C GLY A 369 -21.42 -1.34 14.30
N ALA A 370 -20.90 -2.43 14.89
CA ALA A 370 -20.97 -3.76 14.29
C ALA A 370 -22.40 -4.17 13.91
N GLN A 371 -22.54 -4.84 12.77
CA GLN A 371 -23.84 -5.25 12.26
C GLN A 371 -24.05 -6.76 12.39
N PHE A 372 -25.29 -7.14 12.71
CA PHE A 372 -25.75 -8.53 12.74
C PHE A 372 -24.95 -9.46 13.67
N VAL A 373 -24.54 -8.95 14.83
CA VAL A 373 -23.82 -9.71 15.87
C VAL A 373 -24.67 -10.86 16.38
N ASP A 374 -24.06 -12.05 16.46
CA ASP A 374 -24.73 -13.27 16.93
C ASP A 374 -25.42 -13.08 18.29
N LEU A 375 -26.61 -13.67 18.45
CA LEU A 375 -27.42 -13.52 19.65
C LEU A 375 -26.73 -14.10 20.91
N ASP A 376 -25.80 -15.03 20.76
CA ASP A 376 -25.02 -15.64 21.84
C ASP A 376 -23.58 -15.10 21.96
N ALA A 377 -23.28 -13.97 21.28
CA ALA A 377 -21.96 -13.35 21.27
C ALA A 377 -21.44 -13.03 22.68
N ALA A 378 -20.13 -13.24 22.86
CA ALA A 378 -19.41 -12.71 24.02
C ALA A 378 -18.83 -11.35 23.64
N LEU A 379 -18.89 -10.41 24.57
CA LEU A 379 -18.30 -9.08 24.44
C LEU A 379 -16.90 -9.10 25.04
N ASN A 380 -15.90 -8.65 24.30
CA ASN A 380 -14.51 -8.58 24.70
C ASN A 380 -14.00 -7.15 24.52
N TRP A 381 -12.99 -6.77 25.30
CA TRP A 381 -12.38 -5.45 25.20
C TRP A 381 -10.92 -5.53 25.67
N THR A 382 -10.14 -4.53 25.34
CA THR A 382 -8.84 -4.31 25.97
C THR A 382 -9.02 -3.45 27.21
N ALA A 383 -8.49 -3.92 28.34
CA ALA A 383 -8.58 -3.23 29.62
C ALA A 383 -7.81 -1.89 29.58
N GLY A 384 -8.40 -0.86 30.18
CA GLY A 384 -7.74 0.44 30.33
C GLY A 384 -6.46 0.39 31.17
N PHE A 385 -5.63 1.42 31.03
CA PHE A 385 -4.36 1.58 31.73
C PHE A 385 -4.50 1.35 33.24
N GLY A 386 -3.80 0.35 33.76
CA GLY A 386 -3.77 0.04 35.19
C GLY A 386 -5.03 -0.60 35.76
N ALA A 387 -6.06 -0.86 34.94
CA ALA A 387 -7.31 -1.45 35.39
C ALA A 387 -7.14 -2.80 36.10
N LYS A 388 -7.98 -3.04 37.10
CA LYS A 388 -8.03 -4.26 37.92
C LYS A 388 -9.38 -4.94 37.88
N LEU A 389 -10.45 -4.17 37.76
CA LEU A 389 -11.82 -4.67 37.71
C LEU A 389 -12.60 -3.90 36.67
N HIS A 390 -13.53 -4.59 36.03
CA HIS A 390 -14.38 -4.06 34.98
C HIS A 390 -15.84 -4.14 35.41
N THR A 391 -16.64 -3.15 35.06
CA THR A 391 -18.10 -3.19 35.21
C THR A 391 -18.74 -3.01 33.85
N VAL A 392 -19.43 -4.04 33.38
CA VAL A 392 -20.07 -4.04 32.05
C VAL A 392 -21.54 -3.69 32.17
N TYR A 393 -21.97 -2.75 31.35
CA TYR A 393 -23.37 -2.35 31.20
C TYR A 393 -23.78 -2.65 29.76
N ILE A 394 -24.94 -3.26 29.57
CA ILE A 394 -25.51 -3.56 28.26
C ILE A 394 -27.02 -3.41 28.32
N GLY A 395 -27.61 -2.85 27.27
CA GLY A 395 -29.06 -2.72 27.12
C GLY A 395 -29.44 -2.19 25.74
N ASP A 396 -30.73 -2.12 25.45
CA ASP A 396 -31.26 -1.57 24.20
C ASP A 396 -31.63 -0.08 24.31
N SER A 397 -31.11 0.59 25.34
CA SER A 397 -31.34 2.00 25.66
C SER A 397 -30.01 2.67 25.96
N PHE A 398 -29.60 3.58 25.09
CA PHE A 398 -28.37 4.36 25.25
C PHE A 398 -28.34 5.07 26.61
N GLU A 399 -29.44 5.72 26.99
CA GLU A 399 -29.50 6.49 28.24
C GLU A 399 -29.44 5.60 29.49
N ASP A 400 -30.04 4.42 29.46
CA ASP A 400 -29.95 3.50 30.61
C ASP A 400 -28.53 2.99 30.77
N VAL A 401 -27.83 2.67 29.67
CA VAL A 401 -26.42 2.29 29.70
C VAL A 401 -25.57 3.48 30.16
N ASN A 402 -25.75 4.66 29.58
CA ASN A 402 -25.02 5.89 29.91
C ASN A 402 -25.16 6.31 31.37
N ASN A 403 -26.35 6.18 31.96
CA ASN A 403 -26.64 6.61 33.33
C ASN A 403 -26.46 5.51 34.38
N ALA A 404 -26.22 4.26 33.96
CA ALA A 404 -25.94 3.18 34.89
C ALA A 404 -24.70 3.49 35.75
N ALA A 405 -24.83 3.28 37.06
CA ALA A 405 -23.82 3.67 38.06
C ALA A 405 -23.38 2.52 38.97
N ALA A 406 -23.97 1.33 38.82
CA ALA A 406 -23.64 0.16 39.65
C ALA A 406 -23.79 -1.14 38.85
N GLY A 407 -22.82 -2.04 39.01
CA GLY A 407 -22.83 -3.37 38.42
C GLY A 407 -21.89 -4.31 39.18
N ALA A 408 -21.89 -5.59 38.80
CA ALA A 408 -21.02 -6.58 39.43
C ALA A 408 -19.59 -6.45 38.86
N PRO A 409 -18.55 -6.29 39.71
CA PRO A 409 -17.18 -6.19 39.24
C PRO A 409 -16.71 -7.54 38.66
N ARG A 410 -15.94 -7.47 37.58
CA ARG A 410 -15.38 -8.63 36.87
C ARG A 410 -13.86 -8.50 36.80
N GLY A 411 -13.16 -9.63 36.95
CA GLY A 411 -11.70 -9.68 36.85
C GLY A 411 -11.17 -10.05 35.46
N THR A 412 -12.05 -10.34 34.51
CA THR A 412 -11.69 -10.72 33.13
C THR A 412 -12.28 -9.72 32.15
N ALA A 413 -11.52 -9.38 31.10
CA ALA A 413 -11.92 -8.47 30.03
C ALA A 413 -12.84 -9.14 28.98
N THR A 414 -13.84 -9.87 29.47
CA THR A 414 -14.87 -10.54 28.65
C THR A 414 -16.18 -10.60 29.42
N TYR A 415 -17.29 -10.52 28.71
CA TYR A 415 -18.65 -10.59 29.23
C TYR A 415 -19.55 -11.35 28.28
N LYS A 416 -20.14 -12.45 28.76
CA LYS A 416 -21.20 -13.14 28.04
C LYS A 416 -22.55 -12.84 28.72
N PRO A 417 -23.54 -12.31 27.98
CA PRO A 417 -24.90 -12.16 28.47
C PRO A 417 -25.45 -13.49 29.02
N ALA A 418 -26.23 -13.44 30.11
CA ALA A 418 -26.77 -14.63 30.77
C ALA A 418 -27.92 -15.29 29.99
N SER A 419 -28.46 -14.60 28.98
CA SER A 419 -29.49 -15.08 28.06
C SER A 419 -29.16 -14.55 26.66
N PRO A 420 -29.59 -15.25 25.59
CA PRO A 420 -29.38 -14.76 24.23
C PRO A 420 -29.97 -13.35 24.07
N LEU A 421 -29.29 -12.54 23.27
CA LEU A 421 -29.78 -11.23 22.86
C LEU A 421 -31.05 -11.39 22.01
N GLU A 422 -31.90 -10.38 22.03
CA GLU A 422 -33.05 -10.31 21.13
C GLU A 422 -32.62 -9.94 19.70
N ALA A 423 -33.22 -10.59 18.70
CA ALA A 423 -33.05 -10.24 17.29
C ALA A 423 -33.71 -8.89 16.95
N GLU A 424 -33.29 -8.28 15.83
CA GLU A 424 -33.78 -6.99 15.33
C GLU A 424 -33.66 -5.83 16.35
N LYS A 425 -32.55 -5.79 17.10
CA LYS A 425 -32.28 -4.76 18.10
C LYS A 425 -30.97 -4.03 17.83
N VAL A 426 -30.92 -2.80 18.34
CA VAL A 426 -29.67 -2.09 18.63
C VAL A 426 -29.37 -2.29 20.11
N TYR A 427 -28.18 -2.78 20.43
CA TYR A 427 -27.66 -2.82 21.79
C TYR A 427 -26.57 -1.78 21.97
N TYR A 428 -26.59 -1.12 23.11
CA TYR A 428 -25.54 -0.25 23.61
C TYR A 428 -24.86 -0.93 24.78
N TRP A 429 -23.54 -0.80 24.85
CA TRP A 429 -22.77 -1.34 25.96
C TRP A 429 -21.58 -0.46 26.29
N ARG A 430 -21.17 -0.50 27.55
CA ARG A 430 -20.07 0.29 28.11
C ARG A 430 -19.33 -0.54 29.13
N VAL A 431 -18.03 -0.32 29.22
CA VAL A 431 -17.21 -0.91 30.28
C VAL A 431 -16.56 0.18 31.12
N ASP A 432 -16.91 0.21 32.41
CA ASP A 432 -16.25 1.08 33.38
C ASP A 432 -15.04 0.36 33.99
N GLU A 433 -13.89 1.04 34.00
CA GLU A 433 -12.59 0.50 34.40
C GLU A 433 -12.18 1.01 35.79
N PHE A 434 -11.85 0.10 36.70
CA PHE A 434 -11.41 0.45 38.06
C PHE A 434 -9.92 0.16 38.26
N ASP A 435 -9.13 1.18 38.60
CA ASP A 435 -7.66 1.13 38.71
C ASP A 435 -7.12 1.16 40.15
N ILE A 436 -7.94 0.84 41.15
CA ILE A 436 -7.70 0.97 42.60
C ILE A 436 -7.93 2.40 43.13
N ALA A 437 -7.60 3.43 42.35
CA ALA A 437 -7.77 4.82 42.77
C ALA A 437 -9.16 5.36 42.43
N ALA A 438 -9.65 5.07 41.22
CA ALA A 438 -10.92 5.57 40.72
C ALA A 438 -11.61 4.56 39.79
N THR A 439 -12.87 4.82 39.49
CA THR A 439 -13.60 4.18 38.38
C THR A 439 -13.69 5.17 37.24
N HIS A 440 -13.22 4.76 36.06
CA HIS A 440 -13.25 5.54 34.83
C HIS A 440 -14.43 5.07 34.00
N LYS A 441 -15.34 6.00 33.72
CA LYS A 441 -16.52 5.72 32.90
C LYS A 441 -16.07 5.50 31.45
N GLY A 442 -16.38 4.33 30.88
CA GLY A 442 -15.97 3.99 29.53
C GLY A 442 -16.75 4.74 28.43
N ASP A 443 -16.29 4.58 27.20
CA ASP A 443 -17.06 4.98 26.03
C ASP A 443 -18.21 3.99 25.78
N ILE A 444 -19.30 4.49 25.19
CA ILE A 444 -20.45 3.66 24.87
C ILE A 444 -20.30 3.18 23.43
N TRP A 445 -20.28 1.87 23.27
CA TRP A 445 -20.28 1.20 21.99
C TRP A 445 -21.65 0.63 21.68
N SER A 446 -21.89 0.36 20.41
CA SER A 446 -23.18 -0.09 19.91
C SER A 446 -23.02 -1.17 18.86
N PHE A 447 -24.02 -2.03 18.72
CA PHE A 447 -24.10 -3.00 17.62
C PHE A 447 -25.55 -3.39 17.35
N THR A 448 -25.81 -3.98 16.19
CA THR A 448 -27.12 -4.57 15.86
C THR A 448 -27.10 -6.09 15.88
N THR A 449 -28.25 -6.70 16.15
CA THR A 449 -28.46 -8.15 16.05
C THR A 449 -29.09 -8.54 14.70
N PRO A 450 -29.03 -9.83 14.30
CA PRO A 450 -29.62 -10.32 13.05
C PRO A 450 -31.05 -9.83 12.81
N GLY A 451 -31.33 -9.45 11.56
CA GLY A 451 -32.63 -8.95 11.10
C GLY A 451 -32.91 -7.48 11.41
N ALA A 452 -32.00 -6.76 12.09
CA ALA A 452 -32.13 -5.31 12.27
C ALA A 452 -31.87 -4.54 10.95
N VAL A 453 -32.18 -3.24 10.95
CA VAL A 453 -31.79 -2.34 9.86
C VAL A 453 -30.26 -2.31 9.72
N GLY A 454 -29.75 -2.41 8.49
CA GLY A 454 -28.31 -2.52 8.25
C GLY A 454 -27.90 -2.31 6.79
N ASN A 455 -26.67 -2.67 6.46
CA ASN A 455 -26.06 -2.52 5.13
C ASN A 455 -26.25 -1.11 4.50
N PRO A 456 -25.85 -0.03 5.19
CA PRO A 456 -25.96 1.31 4.64
C PRO A 456 -25.10 1.46 3.37
N GLN A 457 -25.61 2.22 2.41
CA GLN A 457 -24.91 2.68 1.22
C GLN A 457 -25.17 4.18 1.11
N PRO A 458 -24.15 5.06 1.20
CA PRO A 458 -22.74 4.75 1.44
C PRO A 458 -22.51 3.97 2.74
N ALA A 459 -21.44 3.17 2.77
CA ALA A 459 -21.06 2.43 3.98
C ALA A 459 -20.83 3.40 5.16
N ASN A 460 -21.05 2.93 6.39
CA ASN A 460 -20.81 3.75 7.57
C ASN A 460 -19.33 4.16 7.65
N GLY A 461 -19.06 5.45 7.76
CA GLY A 461 -17.71 6.03 7.75
C GLY A 461 -17.07 6.12 6.36
N ALA A 462 -17.82 5.92 5.26
CA ALA A 462 -17.28 6.04 3.91
C ALA A 462 -16.74 7.45 3.63
N ALA A 463 -15.55 7.54 3.07
CA ALA A 463 -14.96 8.78 2.58
C ALA A 463 -15.17 8.93 1.06
N ASP A 464 -14.89 10.13 0.54
CA ASP A 464 -14.93 10.46 -0.89
C ASP A 464 -16.27 10.11 -1.60
N VAL A 465 -17.36 10.21 -0.86
CA VAL A 465 -18.70 9.93 -1.40
C VAL A 465 -19.10 11.03 -2.38
N SER A 466 -19.67 10.63 -3.53
CA SER A 466 -20.22 11.57 -4.51
C SER A 466 -21.20 12.57 -3.87
N ILE A 467 -21.07 13.85 -4.22
CA ILE A 467 -21.98 14.92 -3.74
C ILE A 467 -23.43 14.76 -4.22
N VAL A 468 -23.73 13.78 -5.06
CA VAL A 468 -25.10 13.42 -5.49
C VAL A 468 -25.45 11.97 -5.14
N ALA A 469 -24.76 11.39 -4.15
CA ALA A 469 -24.98 10.03 -3.71
C ALA A 469 -26.42 9.77 -3.26
N THR A 470 -26.91 8.57 -3.55
CA THR A 470 -28.20 8.08 -3.09
C THR A 470 -27.99 7.16 -1.90
N LEU A 471 -28.76 7.37 -0.84
CA LEU A 471 -28.75 6.55 0.36
C LEU A 471 -29.58 5.29 0.14
N ASN A 472 -29.05 4.11 0.45
CA ASN A 472 -29.79 2.84 0.40
C ASN A 472 -29.47 1.99 1.64
N TRP A 473 -30.41 1.16 2.08
CA TRP A 473 -30.23 0.31 3.26
C TRP A 473 -31.01 -1.00 3.14
N THR A 474 -30.72 -1.95 4.02
CA THR A 474 -31.56 -3.14 4.25
C THR A 474 -32.54 -2.84 5.37
N PRO A 475 -33.87 -3.03 5.17
CA PRO A 475 -34.86 -2.79 6.21
C PRO A 475 -34.79 -3.91 7.26
N ALA A 476 -35.37 -3.69 8.45
CA ALA A 476 -35.54 -4.77 9.41
C ALA A 476 -36.53 -5.83 8.91
N ASP A 477 -36.26 -7.11 9.23
CA ASP A 477 -36.96 -8.27 8.65
C ASP A 477 -38.47 -8.28 8.92
N THR A 478 -38.90 -7.79 10.10
CA THR A 478 -40.32 -7.84 10.50
C THR A 478 -40.96 -6.47 10.76
N ALA A 479 -40.25 -5.38 10.46
CA ALA A 479 -40.80 -4.03 10.57
C ALA A 479 -41.86 -3.76 9.48
N ALA A 480 -42.84 -2.91 9.80
CA ALA A 480 -43.88 -2.50 8.85
C ALA A 480 -43.39 -1.41 7.88
N SER A 481 -42.48 -0.55 8.34
CA SER A 481 -41.86 0.55 7.58
C SER A 481 -40.57 1.00 8.28
N SER A 482 -39.93 2.03 7.73
CA SER A 482 -38.74 2.66 8.34
C SER A 482 -38.83 4.18 8.32
N ASP A 483 -38.51 4.83 9.42
CA ASP A 483 -38.39 6.28 9.52
C ASP A 483 -36.96 6.71 9.18
N LEU A 484 -36.79 7.56 8.16
CA LEU A 484 -35.47 8.03 7.72
C LEU A 484 -35.14 9.42 8.27
N TYR A 485 -33.91 9.59 8.76
CA TYR A 485 -33.34 10.84 9.26
C TYR A 485 -32.01 11.15 8.55
N PHE A 486 -31.78 12.41 8.15
CA PHE A 486 -30.57 12.83 7.45
C PHE A 486 -30.21 14.28 7.77
N GLY A 487 -28.92 14.57 7.99
CA GLY A 487 -28.44 15.92 8.30
C GLY A 487 -26.91 16.02 8.33
N ALA A 488 -26.38 17.23 8.56
CA ALA A 488 -24.95 17.52 8.66
C ALA A 488 -24.43 17.60 10.11
N ASP A 489 -25.32 17.42 11.09
CA ASP A 489 -25.01 17.48 12.53
C ASP A 489 -25.34 16.12 13.16
N ALA A 490 -24.30 15.46 13.66
CA ALA A 490 -24.39 14.11 14.23
C ALA A 490 -25.37 14.06 15.40
N ASP A 491 -25.29 15.01 16.32
CA ASP A 491 -26.12 15.06 17.52
C ASP A 491 -27.58 15.38 17.16
N ALA A 492 -27.81 16.25 16.18
CA ALA A 492 -29.15 16.58 15.71
C ALA A 492 -29.82 15.35 15.09
N VAL A 493 -29.12 14.62 14.22
CA VAL A 493 -29.63 13.38 13.62
C VAL A 493 -29.83 12.32 14.69
N GLU A 494 -28.85 12.10 15.56
CA GLU A 494 -28.92 11.11 16.64
C GLU A 494 -30.08 11.38 17.61
N ASN A 495 -30.44 12.64 17.87
CA ASN A 495 -31.57 12.97 18.74
C ASN A 495 -32.88 13.23 17.99
N ALA A 496 -32.89 13.10 16.66
CA ALA A 496 -34.05 13.42 15.83
C ALA A 496 -35.24 12.52 16.13
N THR A 497 -36.44 13.10 16.04
CA THR A 497 -37.74 12.43 16.10
C THR A 497 -38.54 12.80 14.86
N ALA A 498 -39.72 12.20 14.62
CA ALA A 498 -40.59 12.55 13.49
C ALA A 498 -41.05 14.04 13.45
N ALA A 499 -40.77 14.82 14.49
CA ALA A 499 -41.00 16.28 14.53
C ALA A 499 -39.76 17.12 14.19
N SER A 500 -38.59 16.50 14.04
CA SER A 500 -37.31 17.17 13.81
C SER A 500 -37.11 17.56 12.34
N PRO A 501 -36.36 18.63 12.03
CA PRO A 501 -36.01 18.99 10.65
C PRO A 501 -35.28 17.90 9.86
N GLU A 502 -34.53 17.05 10.56
CA GLU A 502 -33.76 15.94 9.98
C GLU A 502 -34.66 14.79 9.53
N TYR A 503 -35.93 14.76 9.93
CA TYR A 503 -36.87 13.72 9.53
C TYR A 503 -37.27 13.86 8.06
N ILE A 504 -36.88 12.86 7.27
CA ILE A 504 -37.14 12.80 5.82
C ILE A 504 -38.51 12.16 5.54
N GLY A 505 -39.00 11.31 6.44
CA GLY A 505 -40.30 10.65 6.34
C GLY A 505 -40.26 9.14 6.44
N ASP A 506 -41.43 8.56 6.65
CA ASP A 506 -41.69 7.12 6.64
C ASP A 506 -41.47 6.50 5.25
N LYS A 507 -40.85 5.33 5.23
CA LYS A 507 -40.50 4.54 4.05
C LYS A 507 -41.15 3.16 4.16
N THR A 508 -42.09 2.88 3.26
CA THR A 508 -42.70 1.56 3.16
C THR A 508 -41.69 0.53 2.65
N LEU A 509 -41.87 -0.74 3.03
CA LEU A 509 -41.04 -1.84 2.50
C LEU A 509 -41.00 -1.84 0.96
N GLY A 510 -39.80 -1.99 0.40
CA GLY A 510 -39.50 -1.88 -1.02
C GLY A 510 -39.17 -0.45 -1.49
N SER A 511 -39.02 0.51 -0.57
CA SER A 511 -38.63 1.90 -0.85
C SER A 511 -37.37 2.33 -0.08
N GLU A 512 -36.43 1.40 0.13
CA GLU A 512 -35.20 1.59 0.90
C GLU A 512 -34.13 2.37 0.13
N SER A 513 -34.53 3.51 -0.42
CA SER A 513 -33.70 4.41 -1.20
C SER A 513 -34.11 5.86 -0.97
N HIS A 514 -33.14 6.77 -0.83
CA HIS A 514 -33.37 8.19 -0.71
C HIS A 514 -32.27 8.99 -1.41
N ASN A 515 -32.68 9.84 -2.36
CA ASN A 515 -31.79 10.85 -2.93
C ASN A 515 -31.92 12.15 -2.12
N PRO A 516 -30.89 12.55 -1.34
CA PRO A 516 -30.90 13.77 -0.54
C PRO A 516 -30.74 15.05 -1.40
N GLY A 517 -30.49 14.90 -2.70
CA GLY A 517 -30.11 15.99 -3.59
C GLY A 517 -28.60 16.24 -3.56
N LYS A 518 -28.21 17.43 -4.03
CA LYS A 518 -26.80 17.84 -4.05
C LYS A 518 -26.33 18.21 -2.64
N LEU A 519 -25.24 17.60 -2.21
CA LEU A 519 -24.56 17.81 -0.94
C LEU A 519 -23.37 18.77 -1.10
N ALA A 520 -22.88 19.33 0.01
CA ALA A 520 -21.67 20.15 0.04
C ALA A 520 -20.42 19.26 -0.15
N MET A 521 -19.35 19.79 -0.75
CA MET A 521 -18.08 19.08 -0.94
C MET A 521 -17.27 18.99 0.36
N GLY A 522 -16.49 17.92 0.53
CA GLY A 522 -15.59 17.72 1.67
C GLY A 522 -16.29 17.81 3.03
N SER A 523 -17.57 17.42 3.08
CA SER A 523 -18.46 17.65 4.22
C SER A 523 -18.98 16.34 4.79
N ASP A 524 -19.06 16.26 6.11
CA ASP A 524 -19.62 15.11 6.80
C ASP A 524 -21.15 15.18 6.84
N TYR A 525 -21.78 14.04 6.61
CA TYR A 525 -23.21 13.84 6.73
C TYR A 525 -23.51 12.63 7.60
N TYR A 526 -24.62 12.72 8.32
CA TYR A 526 -25.09 11.71 9.26
C TYR A 526 -26.52 11.33 8.94
N TRP A 527 -26.83 10.06 9.13
CA TRP A 527 -28.15 9.53 8.85
C TRP A 527 -28.46 8.32 9.70
N ARG A 528 -29.75 8.11 9.92
CA ARG A 528 -30.25 7.02 10.74
C ARG A 528 -31.55 6.52 10.16
N VAL A 529 -31.78 5.23 10.29
CA VAL A 529 -33.02 4.58 9.86
C VAL A 529 -33.61 3.81 11.03
N ASP A 530 -34.81 4.21 11.46
CA ASP A 530 -35.51 3.61 12.59
C ASP A 530 -36.54 2.58 12.07
N ALA A 531 -36.54 1.38 12.64
CA ALA A 531 -37.48 0.32 12.28
C ALA A 531 -38.83 0.53 12.97
N VAL A 532 -39.91 0.63 12.20
CA VAL A 532 -41.26 0.91 12.72
C VAL A 532 -42.10 -0.36 12.74
N TYR A 533 -42.50 -0.80 13.92
CA TYR A 533 -43.39 -1.93 14.17
C TYR A 533 -44.78 -1.42 14.60
N PRO A 534 -45.83 -2.27 14.58
CA PRO A 534 -47.18 -1.84 14.96
C PRO A 534 -47.32 -1.26 16.37
N ASP A 535 -46.45 -1.66 17.31
CA ASP A 535 -46.51 -1.31 18.72
C ASP A 535 -45.30 -0.51 19.24
N LYS A 536 -44.23 -0.39 18.44
CA LYS A 536 -42.99 0.29 18.85
C LYS A 536 -42.17 0.74 17.63
N THR A 537 -41.26 1.69 17.86
CA THR A 537 -40.19 2.04 16.92
C THR A 537 -38.85 1.69 17.57
N VAL A 538 -37.99 0.98 16.85
CA VAL A 538 -36.62 0.67 17.26
C VAL A 538 -35.69 1.65 16.56
N LYS A 539 -35.02 2.49 17.34
CA LYS A 539 -34.04 3.45 16.84
C LYS A 539 -32.85 2.72 16.22
N GLY A 540 -32.42 3.13 15.03
CA GLY A 540 -31.28 2.56 14.33
C GLY A 540 -29.93 3.07 14.83
N LEU A 541 -28.83 2.55 14.26
CA LEU A 541 -27.50 3.10 14.44
C LEU A 541 -27.33 4.41 13.66
N LEU A 542 -26.57 5.35 14.21
CA LEU A 542 -26.12 6.53 13.48
C LEU A 542 -25.04 6.10 12.48
N TRP A 543 -25.26 6.41 11.21
CA TRP A 543 -24.29 6.21 10.15
C TRP A 543 -23.75 7.54 9.68
N SER A 544 -22.50 7.57 9.24
CA SER A 544 -21.87 8.74 8.64
C SER A 544 -21.25 8.44 7.28
N PHE A 545 -21.01 9.50 6.52
CA PHE A 545 -20.08 9.50 5.39
C PHE A 545 -19.55 10.92 5.14
N THR A 546 -18.40 11.02 4.48
CA THR A 546 -17.79 12.28 4.07
C THR A 546 -17.88 12.39 2.56
N THR A 547 -18.41 13.51 2.07
CA THR A 547 -18.44 13.78 0.62
C THR A 547 -17.05 14.11 0.09
N ALA A 548 -16.79 13.75 -1.16
CA ALA A 548 -15.55 14.06 -1.83
C ALA A 548 -15.28 15.58 -1.86
N ALA A 549 -14.00 15.95 -1.71
CA ALA A 549 -13.51 17.30 -1.93
C ALA A 549 -13.23 17.60 -3.43
N PHE A 550 -13.83 16.80 -4.32
CA PHE A 550 -13.82 16.98 -5.76
C PHE A 550 -15.19 16.60 -6.37
N ILE A 551 -15.44 17.02 -7.61
CA ILE A 551 -16.58 16.53 -8.39
C ILE A 551 -16.07 15.47 -9.37
N ALA A 552 -16.52 14.22 -9.21
CA ALA A 552 -16.26 13.16 -10.18
C ALA A 552 -17.01 13.44 -11.50
N VAL A 553 -16.27 13.47 -12.60
CA VAL A 553 -16.80 13.52 -13.97
C VAL A 553 -17.06 12.09 -14.47
N ASP A 554 -16.09 11.20 -14.26
CA ASP A 554 -16.21 9.76 -14.44
C ASP A 554 -15.10 9.09 -13.60
N ASP A 555 -15.48 8.20 -12.70
CA ASP A 555 -14.58 7.36 -11.90
C ASP A 555 -14.51 5.92 -12.43
N PHE A 556 -15.20 5.64 -13.54
CA PHE A 556 -15.27 4.35 -14.22
C PHE A 556 -15.91 3.20 -13.41
N GLU A 557 -16.33 3.42 -12.17
CA GLU A 557 -16.89 2.38 -11.30
C GLU A 557 -18.33 1.97 -11.64
N ALA A 558 -19.05 2.80 -12.41
CA ALA A 558 -20.44 2.55 -12.75
C ALA A 558 -20.65 1.51 -13.87
N TYR A 559 -19.60 1.13 -14.59
CA TYR A 559 -19.70 0.25 -15.77
C TYR A 559 -19.79 -1.23 -15.36
N ASN A 560 -20.53 -2.04 -16.12
CA ASN A 560 -20.76 -3.46 -15.84
C ASN A 560 -20.64 -4.37 -17.06
N ASP A 561 -20.63 -5.68 -16.80
CA ASP A 561 -20.46 -6.75 -17.79
C ASP A 561 -21.77 -7.33 -18.34
N PHE A 562 -22.90 -6.66 -18.09
CA PHE A 562 -24.19 -7.13 -18.60
C PHE A 562 -24.34 -6.75 -20.07
N ASP A 563 -24.65 -7.74 -20.91
CA ASP A 563 -24.91 -7.54 -22.34
C ASP A 563 -26.39 -7.25 -22.62
N PRO A 564 -26.71 -6.42 -23.63
CA PRO A 564 -28.06 -6.32 -24.15
C PRO A 564 -28.59 -7.70 -24.61
N PRO A 565 -29.89 -7.99 -24.40
CA PRO A 565 -30.95 -7.05 -24.02
C PRO A 565 -31.17 -6.90 -22.50
N ASP A 566 -30.19 -7.23 -21.64
CA ASP A 566 -30.34 -6.98 -20.20
C ASP A 566 -30.63 -5.48 -19.95
N PRO A 567 -31.75 -5.14 -19.26
CA PRO A 567 -32.11 -3.75 -19.02
C PRO A 567 -31.14 -3.00 -18.10
N ASN A 568 -30.27 -3.71 -17.36
CA ASN A 568 -29.24 -3.13 -16.50
C ASN A 568 -27.88 -3.03 -17.19
N SER A 569 -27.78 -3.34 -18.49
CA SER A 569 -26.54 -3.20 -19.26
C SER A 569 -26.01 -1.77 -19.21
N ASN A 570 -24.78 -1.61 -18.74
CA ASN A 570 -24.05 -0.34 -18.70
C ASN A 570 -22.59 -0.55 -19.09
N ARG A 571 -22.33 -0.92 -20.35
CA ARG A 571 -20.97 -1.21 -20.84
C ARG A 571 -20.24 0.09 -21.15
N ILE A 572 -18.93 0.12 -20.88
CA ILE A 572 -18.12 1.34 -20.98
C ILE A 572 -18.14 1.99 -22.38
N PHE A 573 -18.06 1.19 -23.45
CA PHE A 573 -18.10 1.67 -24.84
C PHE A 573 -19.50 2.07 -25.34
N ASP A 574 -20.57 1.77 -24.59
CA ASP A 574 -21.90 2.34 -24.88
C ASP A 574 -22.01 3.80 -24.35
N SER A 575 -21.12 4.19 -23.41
CA SER A 575 -21.05 5.54 -22.82
C SER A 575 -19.94 6.40 -23.41
N TRP A 576 -18.74 5.83 -23.52
CA TRP A 576 -17.58 6.44 -24.19
C TRP A 576 -17.59 6.05 -25.67
N ILE A 577 -18.14 6.93 -26.51
CA ILE A 577 -18.25 6.69 -27.95
C ILE A 577 -16.87 6.83 -28.60
N ASP A 578 -16.37 5.72 -29.15
CA ASP A 578 -15.04 5.58 -29.72
C ASP A 578 -15.05 5.47 -31.27
N GLY A 579 -14.02 4.85 -31.84
CA GLY A 579 -13.86 4.67 -33.28
C GLY A 579 -14.42 3.38 -33.86
N PHE A 580 -15.04 2.52 -33.04
CA PHE A 580 -15.54 1.22 -33.50
C PHE A 580 -16.53 1.38 -34.67
N GLY A 581 -16.33 0.57 -35.72
CA GLY A 581 -17.15 0.62 -36.93
C GLY A 581 -16.90 1.83 -37.85
N THR A 582 -15.91 2.68 -37.56
CA THR A 582 -15.51 3.81 -38.41
C THR A 582 -14.14 3.59 -39.07
N THR A 583 -13.84 4.32 -40.15
CA THR A 583 -12.53 4.26 -40.81
C THR A 583 -11.63 5.45 -40.47
N THR A 584 -12.16 6.46 -39.78
CA THR A 584 -11.48 7.75 -39.55
C THR A 584 -11.05 7.98 -38.10
N ASN A 585 -11.58 7.18 -37.15
CA ASN A 585 -11.21 7.24 -35.74
C ASN A 585 -10.48 5.95 -35.35
N GLY A 586 -9.32 6.09 -34.71
CA GLY A 586 -8.46 4.98 -34.31
C GLY A 586 -8.69 4.45 -32.88
N ALA A 587 -9.58 5.07 -32.11
CA ALA A 587 -9.81 4.70 -30.72
C ALA A 587 -10.69 3.45 -30.59
N LEU A 588 -10.36 2.59 -29.63
CA LEU A 588 -11.26 1.58 -29.07
C LEU A 588 -11.23 1.68 -27.55
N VAL A 589 -12.39 1.72 -26.90
CA VAL A 589 -12.54 1.80 -25.45
C VAL A 589 -13.07 0.49 -24.89
N GLY A 590 -12.50 0.06 -23.76
CA GLY A 590 -12.86 -1.20 -23.12
C GLY A 590 -12.28 -2.43 -23.83
N ASN A 591 -12.47 -3.58 -23.20
CA ASN A 591 -12.08 -4.87 -23.76
C ASN A 591 -13.17 -5.41 -24.69
N ASP A 592 -12.79 -6.25 -25.66
CA ASP A 592 -13.74 -6.92 -26.57
C ASP A 592 -14.66 -7.92 -25.83
N LEU A 593 -14.22 -8.42 -24.68
CA LEU A 593 -14.92 -9.40 -23.85
C LEU A 593 -14.90 -8.96 -22.38
N PRO A 594 -15.91 -9.35 -21.57
CA PRO A 594 -15.94 -9.01 -20.16
C PRO A 594 -14.72 -9.60 -19.40
N PRO A 595 -14.15 -8.88 -18.42
CA PRO A 595 -14.62 -7.59 -17.93
C PRO A 595 -14.37 -6.45 -18.93
N TYR A 596 -15.40 -5.67 -19.25
CA TYR A 596 -15.31 -4.65 -20.30
C TYR A 596 -14.46 -3.45 -19.87
N ALA A 597 -14.50 -3.10 -18.59
CA ALA A 597 -13.52 -2.21 -17.96
C ALA A 597 -12.32 -3.04 -17.43
N GLY A 598 -11.17 -2.39 -17.29
CA GLY A 598 -9.94 -3.05 -16.83
C GLY A 598 -9.91 -3.13 -15.30
N GLN A 599 -9.69 -4.32 -14.74
CA GLN A 599 -9.68 -4.54 -13.27
C GLN A 599 -8.28 -4.83 -12.70
N THR A 600 -7.25 -4.82 -13.54
CA THR A 600 -5.86 -5.15 -13.16
C THR A 600 -4.93 -3.95 -13.12
N VAL A 601 -5.16 -2.99 -14.02
CA VAL A 601 -4.45 -1.72 -14.07
C VAL A 601 -5.45 -0.64 -13.68
N VAL A 602 -5.54 -0.38 -12.37
CA VAL A 602 -6.51 0.53 -11.76
C VAL A 602 -5.76 1.55 -10.91
N HIS A 603 -6.17 2.81 -10.91
CA HIS A 603 -5.58 3.86 -10.07
C HIS A 603 -6.28 3.89 -8.71
N SER A 604 -7.61 3.96 -8.72
CA SER A 604 -8.44 3.85 -7.52
C SER A 604 -9.74 3.13 -7.83
N GLY A 605 -10.46 2.66 -6.80
CA GLY A 605 -11.66 1.86 -7.01
C GLY A 605 -11.37 0.44 -7.49
N ALA A 606 -12.29 -0.14 -8.27
CA ALA A 606 -12.23 -1.51 -8.74
C ALA A 606 -11.88 -1.64 -10.23
N GLN A 607 -12.03 -0.56 -11.02
CA GLN A 607 -11.81 -0.63 -12.47
C GLN A 607 -11.43 0.70 -13.12
N ALA A 608 -10.66 0.62 -14.20
CA ALA A 608 -10.27 1.77 -15.02
C ALA A 608 -10.68 1.55 -16.49
N MET A 609 -10.58 2.57 -17.33
CA MET A 609 -10.87 2.50 -18.77
C MET A 609 -9.63 2.05 -19.57
N PRO A 610 -9.63 0.84 -20.18
CA PRO A 610 -8.69 0.50 -21.24
C PRO A 610 -9.00 1.32 -22.49
N TYR A 611 -7.96 1.86 -23.12
CA TYR A 611 -8.08 2.68 -24.32
C TYR A 611 -7.00 2.29 -25.32
N PHE A 612 -7.39 1.79 -26.48
CA PHE A 612 -6.49 1.45 -27.57
C PHE A 612 -6.52 2.55 -28.64
N PHE A 613 -5.39 2.81 -29.27
CA PHE A 613 -5.29 3.80 -30.35
C PHE A 613 -4.51 3.27 -31.56
N ASP A 614 -4.93 3.68 -32.76
CA ASP A 614 -4.21 3.51 -34.03
C ASP A 614 -4.31 4.79 -34.85
N ASN A 615 -3.25 5.59 -34.84
CA ASN A 615 -3.21 6.89 -35.50
C ASN A 615 -2.65 6.83 -36.92
N ASN A 616 -2.53 5.66 -37.56
CA ASN A 616 -2.06 5.61 -38.94
C ASN A 616 -3.10 6.22 -39.91
N LEU A 617 -2.88 7.47 -40.31
CA LEU A 617 -3.80 8.30 -41.10
C LEU A 617 -5.15 8.57 -40.41
N LYS A 618 -5.16 8.53 -39.07
CA LYS A 618 -6.35 8.73 -38.22
C LYS A 618 -6.03 9.65 -37.04
N THR A 619 -7.06 9.98 -36.28
CA THR A 619 -6.95 10.51 -34.91
C THR A 619 -7.81 9.62 -34.02
N SER A 620 -7.28 9.18 -32.87
CA SER A 620 -8.01 8.32 -31.95
C SER A 620 -8.71 9.18 -30.92
N GLU A 621 -10.04 9.14 -30.86
CA GLU A 621 -10.85 9.92 -29.93
C GLU A 621 -11.95 9.06 -29.30
N ALA A 622 -12.08 9.08 -27.97
CA ALA A 622 -13.28 8.59 -27.28
C ALA A 622 -13.99 9.74 -26.57
N THR A 623 -15.31 9.81 -26.71
CA THR A 623 -16.11 10.94 -26.23
C THR A 623 -17.24 10.49 -25.32
N LEU A 624 -17.26 11.04 -24.11
CA LEU A 624 -18.37 10.91 -23.17
C LEU A 624 -19.33 12.09 -23.32
N THR A 625 -20.63 11.79 -23.44
CA THR A 625 -21.69 12.79 -23.35
C THR A 625 -22.12 12.95 -21.89
N LEU A 626 -21.94 14.15 -21.34
CA LEU A 626 -22.18 14.42 -19.93
C LEU A 626 -23.68 14.63 -19.67
N VAL A 627 -24.25 13.78 -18.82
CA VAL A 627 -25.54 14.03 -18.16
C VAL A 627 -25.33 14.83 -16.88
N TYR A 628 -24.26 14.52 -16.16
CA TYR A 628 -23.75 15.21 -14.97
C TYR A 628 -22.25 14.89 -14.81
N PRO A 629 -21.39 15.81 -14.31
CA PRO A 629 -21.65 17.23 -14.09
C PRO A 629 -21.50 18.03 -15.39
N LYS A 630 -22.38 19.02 -15.62
CA LYS A 630 -22.33 19.92 -16.80
C LYS A 630 -21.89 21.35 -16.48
N ASP A 631 -22.11 21.78 -15.25
CA ASP A 631 -21.67 23.09 -14.77
C ASP A 631 -20.35 22.91 -14.02
N TRP A 632 -19.25 23.17 -14.72
CA TRP A 632 -17.88 23.11 -14.20
C TRP A 632 -17.43 24.47 -13.64
N THR A 633 -18.37 25.36 -13.34
CA THR A 633 -18.15 26.54 -12.49
C THR A 633 -18.74 26.36 -11.09
N ALA A 634 -19.48 25.27 -10.89
CA ALA A 634 -20.06 24.91 -9.61
C ALA A 634 -18.96 24.64 -8.57
N GLU A 635 -19.26 24.94 -7.30
CA GLU A 635 -18.35 24.73 -6.17
C GLU A 635 -16.99 25.45 -6.28
N GLY A 636 -16.84 26.37 -7.23
CA GLY A 636 -15.60 27.14 -7.39
C GLY A 636 -14.43 26.32 -7.95
N VAL A 637 -14.71 25.15 -8.55
CA VAL A 637 -13.66 24.32 -9.16
C VAL A 637 -12.94 25.10 -10.26
N THR A 638 -11.62 24.96 -10.30
CA THR A 638 -10.72 25.67 -11.21
C THR A 638 -9.89 24.72 -12.08
N ARG A 639 -9.87 23.43 -11.76
CA ARG A 639 -8.93 22.46 -12.34
C ARG A 639 -9.66 21.17 -12.72
N LEU A 640 -9.42 20.71 -13.94
CA LEU A 640 -9.72 19.33 -14.36
C LEU A 640 -8.49 18.47 -14.07
N SER A 641 -8.72 17.29 -13.51
CA SER A 641 -7.74 16.24 -13.31
C SER A 641 -8.18 15.00 -14.08
N LEU A 642 -7.23 14.34 -14.73
CA LEU A 642 -7.40 13.06 -15.42
C LEU A 642 -6.21 12.18 -15.05
N TRP A 643 -6.43 11.01 -14.46
CA TRP A 643 -5.37 10.03 -14.27
C TRP A 643 -5.21 9.18 -15.52
N PHE A 644 -3.96 9.00 -15.93
CA PHE A 644 -3.64 8.19 -17.09
C PHE A 644 -2.41 7.33 -16.82
N ARG A 645 -2.34 6.21 -17.53
CA ARG A 645 -1.18 5.33 -17.59
C ARG A 645 -1.02 4.82 -19.00
N GLY A 646 0.09 5.16 -19.63
CA GLY A 646 0.49 4.62 -20.92
C GLY A 646 1.14 3.24 -20.82
N ASP A 647 1.60 2.76 -21.96
CA ASP A 647 2.39 1.54 -22.09
C ASP A 647 3.70 1.90 -22.79
N ALA A 648 4.84 1.52 -22.22
CA ALA A 648 6.15 1.81 -22.80
C ALA A 648 6.33 1.21 -24.21
N ALA A 649 5.58 0.16 -24.55
CA ALA A 649 5.54 -0.44 -25.89
C ALA A 649 4.69 0.35 -26.90
N SER A 650 3.84 1.27 -26.43
CA SER A 650 3.06 2.15 -27.30
C SER A 650 3.95 3.10 -28.09
N ALA A 651 3.51 3.46 -29.28
CA ALA A 651 4.17 4.54 -30.01
C ALA A 651 3.98 5.90 -29.30
N PRO A 652 4.97 6.82 -29.38
CA PRO A 652 4.82 8.15 -28.83
C PRO A 652 3.78 8.93 -29.64
N GLU A 653 2.72 9.36 -28.96
CA GLU A 653 1.62 10.13 -29.54
C GLU A 653 1.20 11.23 -28.58
N ARG A 654 0.77 12.36 -29.14
CA ARG A 654 0.30 13.50 -28.33
C ARG A 654 -1.06 13.18 -27.74
N MET A 655 -1.18 13.27 -26.43
CA MET A 655 -2.45 13.16 -25.74
C MET A 655 -3.13 14.53 -25.62
N PHE A 656 -4.45 14.56 -25.74
CA PHE A 656 -5.26 15.75 -25.53
C PHE A 656 -6.61 15.45 -24.88
N VAL A 657 -7.15 16.47 -24.20
CA VAL A 657 -8.55 16.53 -23.79
C VAL A 657 -9.24 17.62 -24.61
N ALA A 658 -10.46 17.34 -25.08
CA ALA A 658 -11.29 18.33 -25.73
C ALA A 658 -12.67 18.46 -25.08
N LEU A 659 -13.14 19.70 -24.89
CA LEU A 659 -14.48 19.97 -24.37
C LEU A 659 -15.38 20.50 -25.48
N ASN A 660 -16.63 20.02 -25.51
CA ASN A 660 -17.64 20.36 -26.52
C ASN A 660 -17.11 20.22 -27.97
N GLY A 661 -16.17 19.30 -28.18
CA GLY A 661 -15.51 19.04 -29.46
C GLY A 661 -14.65 20.17 -30.05
N THR A 662 -14.50 21.30 -29.37
CA THR A 662 -13.94 22.54 -29.97
C THR A 662 -12.70 23.07 -29.27
N ALA A 663 -12.69 23.18 -27.94
CA ALA A 663 -11.50 23.58 -27.19
C ALA A 663 -10.63 22.37 -26.90
N VAL A 664 -9.34 22.45 -27.22
CA VAL A 664 -8.40 21.34 -27.14
C VAL A 664 -7.22 21.74 -26.29
N ILE A 665 -6.88 20.91 -25.32
CA ILE A 665 -5.68 21.06 -24.50
C ILE A 665 -4.83 19.82 -24.69
N TYR A 666 -3.59 20.01 -25.11
CA TYR A 666 -2.61 18.94 -25.24
C TYR A 666 -1.83 18.78 -23.93
N HIS A 667 -1.46 17.55 -23.62
CA HIS A 667 -0.48 17.25 -22.58
C HIS A 667 0.87 17.84 -22.99
N ASP A 668 1.63 18.35 -22.01
CA ASP A 668 2.89 19.05 -22.29
C ASP A 668 3.99 18.09 -22.77
N ASP A 669 3.98 16.85 -22.28
CA ASP A 669 4.80 15.76 -22.81
C ASP A 669 4.17 15.17 -24.10
N PRO A 670 4.81 15.32 -25.27
CA PRO A 670 4.32 14.77 -26.53
C PRO A 670 4.43 13.24 -26.64
N ALA A 671 5.09 12.58 -25.69
CA ALA A 671 5.21 11.13 -25.58
C ALA A 671 4.48 10.57 -24.34
N ALA A 672 3.46 11.30 -23.84
CA ALA A 672 2.66 10.88 -22.68
C ALA A 672 2.10 9.45 -22.80
N THR A 673 1.90 8.95 -24.03
CA THR A 673 1.46 7.57 -24.26
C THR A 673 2.42 6.48 -23.80
N GLN A 674 3.66 6.83 -23.47
CA GLN A 674 4.70 5.90 -23.02
C GLN A 674 4.95 5.96 -21.51
N ILE A 675 4.24 6.81 -20.77
CA ILE A 675 4.39 6.95 -19.32
C ILE A 675 3.69 5.76 -18.63
N ASN A 676 4.46 4.72 -18.29
CA ASN A 676 3.94 3.43 -17.83
C ASN A 676 3.61 3.34 -16.33
N ARG A 677 3.36 4.48 -15.67
CA ARG A 677 2.86 4.61 -14.30
C ARG A 677 1.66 5.54 -14.26
N TRP A 678 0.77 5.36 -13.29
CA TRP A 678 -0.32 6.30 -13.06
C TRP A 678 0.22 7.70 -12.82
N THR A 679 -0.25 8.65 -13.62
CA THR A 679 0.17 10.04 -13.58
C THR A 679 -1.06 10.93 -13.61
N GLU A 680 -1.14 11.87 -12.66
CA GLU A 680 -2.17 12.89 -12.67
C GLU A 680 -1.86 13.91 -13.77
N TRP A 681 -2.78 14.09 -14.72
CA TRP A 681 -2.75 15.24 -15.60
C TRP A 681 -3.69 16.32 -15.11
N SER A 682 -3.11 17.44 -14.70
CA SER A 682 -3.85 18.60 -14.24
C SER A 682 -3.97 19.68 -15.31
N ILE A 683 -5.20 20.15 -15.54
CA ILE A 683 -5.53 21.16 -16.54
C ILE A 683 -6.33 22.29 -15.88
N ASP A 684 -5.79 23.51 -15.92
CA ASP A 684 -6.53 24.72 -15.55
C ASP A 684 -7.73 24.92 -16.51
N LEU A 685 -8.94 25.00 -15.96
CA LEU A 685 -10.19 25.14 -16.71
C LEU A 685 -10.23 26.43 -17.53
N THR A 686 -9.52 27.48 -17.10
CA THR A 686 -9.42 28.74 -17.86
C THR A 686 -8.84 28.52 -19.26
N ARG A 687 -7.98 27.51 -19.45
CA ARG A 687 -7.42 27.17 -20.77
C ARG A 687 -8.49 26.74 -21.78
N PHE A 688 -9.60 26.17 -21.32
CA PHE A 688 -10.75 25.85 -22.17
C PHE A 688 -11.66 27.08 -22.37
N ALA A 689 -11.87 27.88 -21.32
CA ALA A 689 -12.65 29.12 -21.39
C ALA A 689 -12.04 30.13 -22.37
N ASP A 690 -10.71 30.26 -22.38
CA ASP A 690 -9.95 31.10 -23.32
C ASP A 690 -10.12 30.67 -24.79
N GLN A 691 -10.50 29.41 -25.03
CA GLN A 691 -10.86 28.87 -26.34
C GLN A 691 -12.37 28.96 -26.63
N GLY A 692 -13.15 29.60 -25.76
CA GLY A 692 -14.58 29.90 -25.96
C GLY A 692 -15.55 28.86 -25.41
N VAL A 693 -15.10 27.88 -24.60
CA VAL A 693 -16.01 26.95 -23.93
C VAL A 693 -16.75 27.65 -22.80
N ASN A 694 -18.08 27.53 -22.79
CA ASN A 694 -18.88 27.89 -21.64
C ASN A 694 -18.79 26.79 -20.57
N LEU A 695 -17.94 26.99 -19.56
CA LEU A 695 -17.74 26.03 -18.46
C LEU A 695 -19.01 25.79 -17.64
N ALA A 696 -19.99 26.69 -17.65
CA ALA A 696 -21.29 26.46 -17.00
C ALA A 696 -22.19 25.49 -17.78
N ASN A 697 -21.78 25.05 -18.98
CA ASN A 697 -22.54 24.10 -19.80
C ASN A 697 -21.60 23.28 -20.71
N VAL A 698 -20.80 22.41 -20.08
CA VAL A 698 -20.03 21.36 -20.76
C VAL A 698 -20.97 20.20 -21.08
N ASN A 699 -21.03 19.82 -22.35
CA ASN A 699 -21.89 18.74 -22.85
C ASN A 699 -21.11 17.48 -23.16
N THR A 700 -19.84 17.60 -23.55
CA THR A 700 -18.99 16.46 -23.87
C THR A 700 -17.57 16.69 -23.40
N ILE A 701 -16.92 15.60 -22.97
CA ILE A 701 -15.48 15.50 -22.79
C ILE A 701 -14.96 14.42 -23.75
N THR A 702 -13.86 14.72 -24.44
CA THR A 702 -13.18 13.79 -25.34
C THR A 702 -11.77 13.58 -24.84
N ILE A 703 -11.34 12.34 -24.71
CA ILE A 703 -9.93 11.96 -24.58
C ILE A 703 -9.45 11.56 -25.97
N GLY A 704 -8.30 12.09 -26.41
CA GLY A 704 -7.79 11.84 -27.74
C GLY A 704 -6.28 11.74 -27.82
N LEU A 705 -5.83 10.98 -28.82
CA LEU A 705 -4.42 10.73 -29.14
C LEU A 705 -4.17 11.14 -30.60
N GLY A 706 -3.06 11.84 -30.83
CA GLY A 706 -2.67 12.38 -32.13
C GLY A 706 -2.94 13.88 -32.24
N THR A 707 -3.24 14.37 -33.45
CA THR A 707 -3.51 15.79 -33.69
C THR A 707 -4.95 15.98 -34.11
N LYS A 708 -5.76 16.64 -33.26
CA LYS A 708 -7.20 16.84 -33.56
C LYS A 708 -7.40 17.49 -34.93
N ASN A 709 -8.30 16.91 -35.73
CA ASN A 709 -8.65 17.35 -37.09
C ASN A 709 -7.49 17.35 -38.10
N SER A 710 -6.36 16.70 -37.81
CA SER A 710 -5.19 16.66 -38.69
C SER A 710 -4.62 15.23 -38.75
N PRO A 711 -5.33 14.28 -39.38
CA PRO A 711 -4.88 12.91 -39.53
C PRO A 711 -3.54 12.87 -40.30
N ALA A 712 -2.56 12.21 -39.72
CA ALA A 712 -1.21 12.03 -40.26
C ALA A 712 -0.76 10.58 -40.05
N ALA A 713 0.38 10.18 -40.60
CA ALA A 713 0.99 8.91 -40.20
C ALA A 713 1.37 9.01 -38.71
N GLY A 714 0.78 8.16 -37.89
CA GLY A 714 0.99 8.07 -36.46
C GLY A 714 1.14 6.61 -36.04
N GLY A 715 1.46 6.40 -34.77
CA GLY A 715 1.62 5.09 -34.19
C GLY A 715 0.36 4.56 -33.50
N SER A 716 0.50 3.40 -32.88
CA SER A 716 -0.57 2.70 -32.18
C SER A 716 -0.10 2.26 -30.80
N GLY A 717 -1.05 1.96 -29.92
CA GLY A 717 -0.74 1.55 -28.56
C GLY A 717 -1.98 1.40 -27.68
N GLN A 718 -1.71 1.25 -26.39
CA GLN A 718 -2.71 1.17 -25.33
C GLN A 718 -2.41 2.20 -24.23
N MET A 719 -3.48 2.72 -23.66
CA MET A 719 -3.55 3.58 -22.50
C MET A 719 -4.56 3.00 -21.52
N ASN A 720 -4.44 3.37 -20.25
CA ASN A 720 -5.51 3.25 -19.27
C ASN A 720 -5.80 4.64 -18.71
N PHE A 721 -7.07 4.93 -18.50
CA PHE A 721 -7.53 6.18 -17.91
C PHE A 721 -8.38 5.87 -16.69
N ASP A 722 -8.21 6.68 -15.67
CA ASP A 722 -8.96 6.55 -14.42
C ASP A 722 -9.24 7.96 -13.86
N ASP A 723 -10.17 8.05 -12.92
CA ASP A 723 -10.42 9.23 -12.09
C ASP A 723 -10.40 10.57 -12.84
N ILE A 724 -11.49 10.89 -13.55
CA ILE A 724 -11.71 12.22 -14.11
C ILE A 724 -12.41 13.08 -13.06
N ARG A 725 -11.72 14.10 -12.53
CA ARG A 725 -12.18 14.87 -11.36
C ARG A 725 -12.05 16.38 -11.57
N LEU A 726 -12.95 17.15 -10.97
CA LEU A 726 -12.87 18.62 -10.89
C LEU A 726 -12.53 19.06 -9.47
N TYR A 727 -11.56 19.96 -9.34
CA TYR A 727 -11.07 20.54 -8.08
C TYR A 727 -11.16 22.05 -8.10
#